data_AF-Q6L882-F1
#
_entry.id   AF-Q6L882-F1
#
_cell.length_a   1.000
_cell.length_b   1.000
_cell.length_c   1.000
_cell.angle_alpha   90.00
_cell.angle_beta   90.00
_cell.angle_gamma   90.00
#
_symmetry.space_group_name_H-M   'P 1'
#
loop_
_entity.id
_entity.type
_entity.pdbx_description
1 polymer ?
#
loop_
_entity_poly.entity_id
_entity_poly.type
_entity_poly.pdbx_seq_one_letter_code
_entity_poly.pdbx_strand_id
1 'polypeptide(L)'
;MYVLIWKSGQQIQTFPDLEAASQFKAASNIEDSFIFSVSVTPTMLAGGAAGESGLRRLMYLSKATEPDECTPEFLAELAHVATLRNQEIGVSGFLLYSAPFFFQVIEGTDEDLDFLFGKIGLDTRHEACIVLANGPCSGRMYGEWHMKDSHIDNITKHPAIKTILYQIARSFSSMWAYLPKQAGNLLLLGKEPNKQPPEPMSAVVSFIYLVEFSTILANPNLTEQVADILIAFVDSCVKNVEGSGGSVAKFITGICMAYWPINRAEDALLGLQAISDDLAELRAHQPPGSALSLVYSRAGVHYGRALLCNAGMQKSDFTLLGDCINTASRVTSLSVQLKVPLLFSFEVRCLLGDDMREELESLGMHKVKGRDKPVAVYQFAGAPELDSAMVKAKVEQFNPGRYRAQCPVRELESLHPDVRPPIFDDTPREASMPKAGAGERRDSLADRLTMIAKLAFPTIGGGTNSQMITLTYVSFSSRPMSRLDLAAIQRVGLRRNSQVDITGSLLYVAPLFVQTLEGPKDAVISVYMKIRADPRHRDVVAVYMAPQEERVYNSAFELTTATEEMLSAFPPLQDVLSQLAKSFISLETYVPSTVVRYLTAGNNPRSLQAISTGVVMFATDICSFTPLSEKCSLTEVWLICNTFIDACTAAIVQERGEVIKLIGDCVTAYFPPTNADGAVMACQEIVAFCTGLRAAFSDVLDVRQVVACGVGLDYGDVVMAQCGSMGMTEFVVAGEVSARVMEVEALTREVGRAIVITEPVADRLSPKMRDTGIAPCPEGVDGIPCYGIVGDDWDLDIVTIKKNIYSFHDRRDAVAHAKAAAAQEALDAAAPSPKKGGRGSGRSSSVSSYAADPNEVLDPRMAEAAYTQGCQQRGEQPTMAIVNKLRGAGNDTRMDLGRALQGPHELMALCTALKHLTHLRLLNMSDNFVDDNSIAEIVEACLPMKSLAVLDLSNNPGLTKILALKRLVKHNPGIKEIILQGTRIAPPEQRKLQSSINVNRLCASSPNGAESKAGHKYDQSMSSSHH
;
A
#
# COMPACT_ATOMS: atom_id res chain seq x y z
N MET A 1 -6.43 -35.72 1.08
CA MET A 1 -7.63 -35.35 0.30
C MET A 1 -8.71 -36.34 0.71
N TYR A 2 -9.89 -35.88 1.10
CA TYR A 2 -11.01 -36.77 1.44
C TYR A 2 -12.19 -36.45 0.52
N VAL A 3 -12.93 -37.47 0.14
CA VAL A 3 -14.11 -37.37 -0.72
C VAL A 3 -15.35 -37.63 0.13
N LEU A 4 -16.19 -36.61 0.27
CA LEU A 4 -17.41 -36.68 1.08
C LEU A 4 -18.63 -36.87 0.18
N ILE A 5 -19.51 -37.82 0.54
CA ILE A 5 -20.79 -38.02 -0.14
C ILE A 5 -21.92 -37.50 0.75
N TRP A 6 -22.71 -36.56 0.22
CA TRP A 6 -23.84 -35.94 0.92
C TRP A 6 -25.17 -36.28 0.24
N LYS A 7 -26.24 -36.41 1.03
CA LYS A 7 -27.63 -36.56 0.56
C LYS A 7 -28.55 -35.72 1.43
N SER A 8 -29.42 -34.92 0.80
CA SER A 8 -30.40 -34.06 1.48
C SER A 8 -29.82 -33.20 2.61
N GLY A 9 -28.59 -32.69 2.43
CA GLY A 9 -27.92 -31.84 3.42
C GLY A 9 -27.30 -32.58 4.61
N GLN A 10 -27.23 -33.92 4.59
CA GLN A 10 -26.48 -34.72 5.58
C GLN A 10 -25.33 -35.49 4.93
N GLN A 11 -24.19 -35.52 5.62
CA GLN A 11 -23.02 -36.31 5.23
C GLN A 11 -23.30 -37.79 5.48
N ILE A 12 -23.24 -38.61 4.43
CA ILE A 12 -23.45 -40.07 4.54
C ILE A 12 -22.13 -40.74 4.92
N GLN A 13 -21.07 -40.51 4.14
CA GLN A 13 -19.82 -41.25 4.28
C GLN A 13 -18.62 -40.49 3.68
N THR A 14 -17.44 -40.79 4.21
CA THR A 14 -16.15 -40.22 3.80
C THR A 14 -15.27 -41.30 3.17
N PHE A 15 -14.64 -40.99 2.04
CA PHE A 15 -13.72 -41.88 1.32
C PHE A 15 -12.33 -41.23 1.19
N PRO A 16 -11.26 -42.03 1.14
CA PRO A 16 -9.90 -41.53 0.99
C PRO A 16 -9.59 -41.06 -0.45
N ASP A 17 -10.33 -41.55 -1.44
CA ASP A 17 -10.15 -41.21 -2.86
C ASP A 17 -11.50 -41.21 -3.61
N LEU A 18 -11.47 -40.68 -4.83
CA LEU A 18 -12.65 -40.52 -5.69
C LEU A 18 -13.15 -41.85 -6.25
N GLU A 19 -12.27 -42.83 -6.39
CA GLU A 19 -12.58 -44.12 -7.00
C GLU A 19 -13.44 -44.97 -6.06
N ALA A 20 -13.05 -45.04 -4.77
CA ALA A 20 -13.82 -45.70 -3.72
C ALA A 20 -15.19 -45.04 -3.50
N ALA A 21 -15.26 -43.70 -3.55
CA ALA A 21 -16.52 -42.95 -3.45
C ALA A 21 -17.46 -43.26 -4.63
N SER A 22 -16.92 -43.35 -5.84
CA SER A 22 -17.69 -43.62 -7.06
C SER A 22 -18.23 -45.06 -7.08
N GLN A 23 -17.43 -46.03 -6.64
CA GLN A 23 -17.86 -47.43 -6.49
C GLN A 23 -18.96 -47.56 -5.43
N PHE A 24 -18.83 -46.87 -4.30
CA PHE A 24 -19.89 -46.84 -3.29
C PHE A 24 -21.18 -46.22 -3.83
N LYS A 25 -21.11 -45.09 -4.55
CA LYS A 25 -22.29 -44.46 -5.16
C LYS A 25 -22.99 -45.41 -6.14
N ALA A 26 -22.22 -46.13 -6.97
CA ALA A 26 -22.75 -47.11 -7.91
C ALA A 26 -23.38 -48.32 -7.21
N ALA A 27 -22.83 -48.76 -6.07
CA ALA A 27 -23.34 -49.90 -5.31
C ALA A 27 -24.55 -49.57 -4.41
N SER A 28 -24.72 -48.31 -4.02
CA SER A 28 -25.70 -47.89 -3.00
C SER A 28 -27.03 -47.36 -3.54
N ASN A 29 -27.25 -47.37 -4.86
CA ASN A 29 -28.49 -46.86 -5.52
C ASN A 29 -28.87 -45.43 -5.07
N ILE A 30 -27.87 -44.57 -4.82
CA ILE A 30 -28.09 -43.17 -4.42
C ILE A 30 -27.96 -42.28 -5.66
N GLU A 31 -29.10 -41.88 -6.24
CA GLU A 31 -29.13 -41.00 -7.42
C GLU A 31 -28.79 -39.54 -7.07
N ASP A 32 -29.40 -39.01 -5.99
CA ASP A 32 -29.21 -37.62 -5.55
C ASP A 32 -28.11 -37.48 -4.47
N SER A 33 -26.84 -37.52 -4.90
CA SER A 33 -25.72 -37.21 -4.03
C SER A 33 -24.67 -36.31 -4.67
N PHE A 34 -24.19 -35.34 -3.87
CA PHE A 34 -23.11 -34.43 -4.24
C PHE A 34 -21.79 -34.97 -3.68
N ILE A 35 -20.78 -35.06 -4.55
CA ILE A 35 -19.43 -35.48 -4.20
C ILE A 35 -18.57 -34.22 -4.08
N PHE A 36 -18.03 -33.98 -2.89
CA PHE A 36 -17.11 -32.87 -2.65
C PHE A 36 -15.71 -33.40 -2.37
N SER A 37 -14.72 -32.88 -3.12
CA SER A 37 -13.31 -33.08 -2.78
C SER A 37 -12.91 -32.05 -1.74
N VAL A 38 -12.67 -32.49 -0.50
CA VAL A 38 -12.15 -31.63 0.55
C VAL A 38 -10.66 -31.89 0.69
N SER A 39 -9.87 -30.92 0.27
CA SER A 39 -8.45 -30.83 0.57
C SER A 39 -8.31 -30.34 2.01
N VAL A 40 -8.41 -31.26 2.97
CA VAL A 40 -8.11 -30.95 4.38
C VAL A 40 -6.60 -30.79 4.49
N THR A 41 -6.11 -29.57 4.67
CA THR A 41 -4.78 -29.32 5.27
C THR A 41 -4.83 -29.93 6.66
N PRO A 42 -3.95 -30.88 7.01
CA PRO A 42 -4.11 -31.66 8.22
C PRO A 42 -4.05 -30.75 9.44
N THR A 43 -5.19 -30.62 10.13
CA THR A 43 -5.24 -30.09 11.48
C THR A 43 -4.75 -31.21 12.41
N MET A 44 -3.56 -31.00 12.98
CA MET A 44 -3.00 -31.61 14.19
C MET A 44 -3.65 -32.95 14.62
N LEU A 45 -3.03 -34.08 14.25
CA LEU A 45 -3.25 -35.33 14.98
C LEU A 45 -2.46 -35.28 16.29
N ALA A 46 -3.19 -35.38 17.40
CA ALA A 46 -2.63 -35.69 18.70
C ALA A 46 -1.95 -37.07 18.65
N GLY A 47 -0.62 -37.09 18.58
CA GLY A 47 0.18 -38.31 18.75
C GLY A 47 1.37 -38.40 17.80
N GLY A 48 2.55 -37.96 18.28
CA GLY A 48 3.85 -38.31 17.72
C GLY A 48 4.52 -37.22 16.87
N ALA A 49 5.63 -36.69 17.41
CA ALA A 49 6.49 -35.61 16.92
C ALA A 49 5.91 -34.19 17.05
N ALA A 50 6.62 -33.35 17.82
CA ALA A 50 6.34 -31.93 17.95
C ALA A 50 6.49 -31.25 16.58
N GLY A 51 5.37 -30.97 15.91
CA GLY A 51 5.35 -30.08 14.75
C GLY A 51 5.69 -28.67 15.19
N GLU A 52 6.75 -28.08 14.65
CA GLU A 52 7.11 -26.68 14.85
C GLU A 52 5.94 -25.78 14.42
N SER A 53 5.14 -25.30 15.37
CA SER A 53 4.10 -24.30 15.11
C SER A 53 4.75 -22.92 15.00
N GLY A 54 4.47 -22.17 13.93
CA GLY A 54 4.99 -20.81 13.73
C GLY A 54 6.21 -20.72 12.80
N LEU A 55 6.25 -21.56 11.76
CA LEU A 55 7.26 -21.44 10.71
C LEU A 55 6.88 -20.35 9.70
N ARG A 56 7.89 -19.58 9.30
CA ARG A 56 7.82 -18.52 8.29
C ARG A 56 8.83 -18.83 7.19
N ARG A 57 8.51 -18.44 5.95
CA ARG A 57 9.41 -18.49 4.80
C ARG A 57 9.68 -17.08 4.33
N LEU A 58 10.95 -16.73 4.20
CA LEU A 58 11.43 -15.49 3.60
C LEU A 58 12.24 -15.80 2.35
N MET A 59 11.88 -15.16 1.25
CA MET A 59 12.58 -15.19 -0.03
C MET A 59 13.07 -13.78 -0.34
N TYR A 60 14.32 -13.62 -0.75
CA TYR A 60 14.85 -12.34 -1.18
C TYR A 60 15.75 -12.44 -2.41
N LEU A 61 15.89 -11.29 -3.09
CA LEU A 61 16.78 -11.00 -4.19
C LEU A 61 17.78 -9.92 -3.76
N SER A 62 19.06 -10.08 -4.03
CA SER A 62 20.03 -9.00 -3.89
C SER A 62 21.02 -8.99 -5.04
N LYS A 63 21.77 -7.90 -5.19
CA LYS A 63 22.78 -7.74 -6.23
C LYS A 63 24.17 -7.82 -5.61
N ALA A 64 25.06 -8.61 -6.20
CA ALA A 64 26.47 -8.66 -5.78
C ALA A 64 27.15 -7.31 -6.00
N THR A 65 27.94 -6.87 -5.01
CA THR A 65 28.77 -5.66 -5.13
C THR A 65 29.96 -5.89 -6.06
N GLU A 66 30.54 -7.08 -6.00
CA GLU A 66 31.66 -7.52 -6.84
C GLU A 66 31.29 -8.84 -7.56
N PRO A 67 30.57 -8.78 -8.70
CA PRO A 67 30.12 -9.98 -9.41
C PRO A 67 31.26 -10.87 -9.90
N ASP A 68 32.39 -10.28 -10.27
CA ASP A 68 33.56 -11.00 -10.80
C ASP A 68 34.25 -11.87 -9.73
N GLU A 69 34.05 -11.56 -8.44
CA GLU A 69 34.59 -12.34 -7.32
C GLU A 69 33.69 -13.52 -6.92
N CYS A 70 32.44 -13.56 -7.41
CA CYS A 70 31.44 -14.58 -7.07
C CYS A 70 31.65 -15.89 -7.85
N THR A 71 32.82 -16.50 -7.69
CA THR A 71 33.17 -17.80 -8.29
C THR A 71 32.37 -18.96 -7.68
N PRO A 72 32.19 -20.09 -8.38
CA PRO A 72 31.53 -21.27 -7.81
C PRO A 72 32.17 -21.75 -6.50
N GLU A 73 33.50 -21.65 -6.38
CA GLU A 73 34.24 -22.01 -5.16
C GLU A 73 33.91 -21.07 -4.00
N PHE A 74 33.88 -19.76 -4.26
CA PHE A 74 33.51 -18.75 -3.26
C PHE A 74 32.08 -18.96 -2.75
N LEU A 75 31.14 -19.28 -3.64
CA LEU A 75 29.75 -19.54 -3.26
C LEU A 75 29.60 -20.83 -2.45
N ALA A 76 30.36 -21.87 -2.78
CA ALA A 76 30.38 -23.11 -2.01
C ALA A 76 30.91 -22.86 -0.59
N GLU A 77 31.95 -22.04 -0.43
CA GLU A 77 32.44 -21.63 0.89
C GLU A 77 31.39 -20.81 1.67
N LEU A 78 30.77 -19.83 1.01
CA LEU A 78 29.72 -19.00 1.60
C LEU A 78 28.56 -19.85 2.11
N ALA A 79 28.08 -20.79 1.30
CA ALA A 79 26.99 -21.67 1.66
C ALA A 79 27.37 -22.72 2.70
N HIS A 80 28.63 -23.18 2.71
CA HIS A 80 29.13 -24.06 3.77
C HIS A 80 29.08 -23.35 5.13
N VAL A 81 29.58 -22.10 5.20
CA VAL A 81 29.50 -21.28 6.41
C VAL A 81 28.04 -21.02 6.80
N ALA A 82 27.17 -20.73 5.84
CA ALA A 82 25.75 -20.52 6.10
C ALA A 82 25.06 -21.80 6.59
N THR A 83 25.39 -22.97 6.04
CA THR A 83 24.85 -24.28 6.44
C THR A 83 25.14 -24.56 7.92
N LEU A 84 26.40 -24.38 8.35
CA LEU A 84 26.80 -24.61 9.74
C LEU A 84 26.03 -23.69 10.70
N ARG A 85 25.96 -22.40 10.38
CA ARG A 85 25.26 -21.41 11.22
C ARG A 85 23.76 -21.62 11.24
N ASN A 86 23.15 -21.94 10.10
CA ASN A 86 21.71 -22.16 9.99
C ASN A 86 21.29 -23.44 10.69
N GLN A 87 22.15 -24.47 10.68
CA GLN A 87 21.90 -25.71 11.43
C GLN A 87 21.81 -25.45 12.94
N GLU A 88 22.63 -24.56 13.50
CA GLU A 88 22.59 -24.20 14.93
C GLU A 88 21.28 -23.55 15.37
N ILE A 89 20.66 -22.76 14.48
CA ILE A 89 19.41 -22.03 14.73
C ILE A 89 18.19 -22.72 14.11
N GLY A 90 18.35 -23.93 13.57
CA GLY A 90 17.24 -24.67 12.94
C GLY A 90 16.63 -23.95 11.72
N VAL A 91 17.41 -23.21 10.93
CA VAL A 91 16.95 -22.59 9.68
C VAL A 91 17.26 -23.52 8.51
N SER A 92 16.32 -23.66 7.58
CA SER A 92 16.48 -24.39 6.31
C SER A 92 16.30 -23.45 5.13
N GLY A 93 16.81 -23.80 3.94
CA GLY A 93 16.82 -22.91 2.80
C GLY A 93 17.79 -23.29 1.69
N PHE A 94 17.88 -22.41 0.70
CA PHE A 94 18.85 -22.51 -0.39
C PHE A 94 19.35 -21.12 -0.81
N LEU A 95 20.53 -21.09 -1.40
CA LEU A 95 21.16 -19.91 -2.01
C LEU A 95 21.44 -20.22 -3.48
N LEU A 96 20.84 -19.43 -4.36
CA LEU A 96 21.01 -19.47 -5.80
C LEU A 96 21.73 -18.22 -6.26
N TYR A 97 22.79 -18.38 -7.04
CA TYR A 97 23.46 -17.27 -7.70
C TYR A 97 23.28 -17.36 -9.22
N SER A 98 22.88 -16.23 -9.81
CA SER A 98 22.81 -16.02 -11.25
C SER A 98 23.29 -14.61 -11.52
N ALA A 99 24.55 -14.48 -11.95
CA ALA A 99 25.25 -13.21 -12.03
C ALA A 99 24.40 -12.08 -12.66
N PRO A 100 24.34 -10.88 -12.04
CA PRO A 100 24.98 -10.48 -10.77
C PRO A 100 24.09 -10.69 -9.53
N PHE A 101 23.02 -11.50 -9.60
CA PHE A 101 21.99 -11.58 -8.58
C PHE A 101 22.11 -12.81 -7.66
N PHE A 102 21.89 -12.60 -6.36
CA PHE A 102 21.63 -13.63 -5.38
C PHE A 102 20.12 -13.80 -5.17
N PHE A 103 19.67 -15.05 -5.11
CA PHE A 103 18.33 -15.43 -4.68
C PHE A 103 18.47 -16.37 -3.51
N GLN A 104 17.90 -16.01 -2.36
CA GLN A 104 17.95 -16.89 -1.19
C GLN A 104 16.55 -17.09 -0.65
N VAL A 105 16.27 -18.32 -0.23
CA VAL A 105 15.07 -18.65 0.54
C VAL A 105 15.50 -19.25 1.86
N ILE A 106 14.90 -18.77 2.94
CA ILE A 106 15.11 -19.23 4.31
C ILE A 106 13.76 -19.54 4.96
N GLU A 107 13.71 -20.62 5.73
CA GLU A 107 12.55 -21.14 6.44
C GLU A 107 12.96 -21.45 7.88
N GLY A 108 12.19 -20.95 8.84
CA GLY A 108 12.48 -21.10 10.26
C GLY A 108 11.43 -20.40 11.11
N THR A 109 11.70 -20.27 12.41
CA THR A 109 10.83 -19.50 13.31
C THR A 109 10.92 -18.00 12.99
N ASP A 110 9.92 -17.23 13.43
CA ASP A 110 9.93 -15.78 13.23
C ASP A 110 11.20 -15.12 13.80
N GLU A 111 11.58 -15.45 15.04
CA GLU A 111 12.73 -14.90 15.74
C GLU A 111 14.06 -15.22 15.04
N ASP A 112 14.26 -16.48 14.64
CA ASP A 112 15.50 -16.92 13.99
C ASP A 112 15.68 -16.26 12.62
N LEU A 113 14.59 -16.15 11.86
CA LEU A 113 14.59 -15.51 10.56
C LEU A 113 14.82 -14.00 10.64
N ASP A 114 14.23 -13.29 11.62
CA ASP A 114 14.45 -11.85 11.80
C ASP A 114 15.92 -11.57 12.18
N PHE A 115 16.49 -12.39 13.07
CA PHE A 115 17.89 -12.29 13.45
C PHE A 115 18.85 -12.57 12.28
N LEU A 116 18.60 -13.66 11.54
CA LEU A 116 19.43 -14.04 10.41
C LEU A 116 19.34 -13.00 9.29
N PHE A 117 18.11 -12.58 8.93
CA PHE A 117 17.91 -11.61 7.87
C PHE A 117 18.46 -10.23 8.24
N GLY A 118 18.40 -9.83 9.52
CA GLY A 118 19.06 -8.62 10.00
C GLY A 118 20.58 -8.62 9.79
N LYS A 119 21.24 -9.79 9.93
CA LYS A 119 22.67 -9.93 9.59
C LYS A 119 22.92 -9.91 8.10
N ILE A 120 22.10 -10.64 7.34
CA ILE A 120 22.20 -10.68 5.87
C ILE A 120 22.06 -9.28 5.31
N GLY A 121 21.06 -8.50 5.75
CA GLY A 121 20.84 -7.13 5.25
C GLY A 121 21.97 -6.14 5.54
N LEU A 122 22.91 -6.45 6.43
CA LEU A 122 24.09 -5.63 6.75
C LEU A 122 25.37 -6.14 6.05
N ASP A 123 25.30 -7.23 5.29
CA ASP A 123 26.45 -7.81 4.61
C ASP A 123 26.91 -6.95 3.43
N THR A 124 28.18 -6.56 3.40
CA THR A 124 28.73 -5.63 2.39
C THR A 124 29.01 -6.29 1.04
N ARG A 125 28.90 -7.62 0.95
CA ARG A 125 29.14 -8.38 -0.30
C ARG A 125 27.97 -8.29 -1.28
N HIS A 126 26.85 -7.73 -0.82
CA HIS A 126 25.70 -7.47 -1.68
C HIS A 126 25.02 -6.13 -1.34
N GLU A 127 24.20 -5.66 -2.26
CA GLU A 127 23.41 -4.45 -2.13
C GLU A 127 21.96 -4.71 -2.57
N ALA A 128 21.07 -3.76 -2.28
CA ALA A 128 19.67 -3.79 -2.69
C ALA A 128 18.97 -5.12 -2.34
N CYS A 129 19.00 -5.48 -1.05
CA CYS A 129 18.30 -6.66 -0.55
C CYS A 129 16.78 -6.44 -0.60
N ILE A 130 16.16 -7.00 -1.63
CA ILE A 130 14.72 -6.90 -1.91
C ILE A 130 14.07 -8.22 -1.51
N VAL A 131 13.23 -8.18 -0.47
CA VAL A 131 12.41 -9.33 -0.11
C VAL A 131 11.36 -9.53 -1.22
N LEU A 132 11.17 -10.77 -1.66
CA LEU A 132 10.20 -11.14 -2.72
C LEU A 132 8.93 -11.74 -2.12
N ALA A 133 9.07 -12.49 -1.03
CA ALA A 133 7.98 -13.08 -0.28
C ALA A 133 8.41 -13.30 1.17
N ASN A 134 7.49 -13.09 2.10
CA ASN A 134 7.68 -13.24 3.54
C ASN A 134 6.32 -13.59 4.16
N GLY A 135 6.14 -14.85 4.57
CA GLY A 135 4.85 -15.28 5.09
C GLY A 135 4.88 -16.62 5.81
N PRO A 136 3.79 -16.98 6.51
CA PRO A 136 3.70 -18.24 7.22
C PRO A 136 3.76 -19.41 6.24
N CYS A 137 4.46 -20.48 6.62
CA CYS A 137 4.49 -21.72 5.85
C CYS A 137 3.91 -22.88 6.67
N SER A 138 3.21 -23.80 5.99
CA SER A 138 2.59 -24.97 6.64
C SER A 138 3.58 -26.08 7.00
N GLY A 139 4.88 -25.86 6.75
CA GLY A 139 5.97 -26.80 6.96
C GLY A 139 7.20 -26.44 6.13
N ARG A 140 8.34 -27.05 6.46
CA ARG A 140 9.61 -26.87 5.73
C ARG A 140 9.51 -27.52 4.35
N MET A 141 9.64 -26.72 3.29
CA MET A 141 9.69 -27.21 1.92
C MET A 141 11.07 -27.74 1.56
N TYR A 142 12.12 -27.24 2.22
CA TYR A 142 13.51 -27.61 1.93
C TYR A 142 14.07 -28.65 2.91
N GLY A 143 13.27 -29.13 3.87
CA GLY A 143 13.66 -30.18 4.82
C GLY A 143 14.97 -29.86 5.55
N GLU A 144 15.94 -30.77 5.49
CA GLU A 144 17.26 -30.68 6.13
C GLU A 144 18.29 -29.84 5.36
N TRP A 145 17.88 -29.13 4.30
CA TRP A 145 18.80 -28.23 3.60
C TRP A 145 19.04 -26.99 4.45
N HIS A 146 20.06 -26.98 5.29
CA HIS A 146 20.36 -25.81 6.14
C HIS A 146 20.92 -24.62 5.35
N MET A 147 21.52 -24.83 4.18
CA MET A 147 21.66 -23.83 3.11
C MET A 147 22.22 -24.50 1.85
N LYS A 148 21.36 -25.07 1.00
CA LYS A 148 21.84 -25.69 -0.25
C LYS A 148 22.39 -24.61 -1.19
N ASP A 149 23.66 -24.69 -1.55
CA ASP A 149 24.23 -23.88 -2.62
C ASP A 149 23.79 -24.42 -3.97
N SER A 150 23.51 -23.50 -4.89
CA SER A 150 23.36 -23.86 -6.28
C SER A 150 23.76 -22.69 -7.16
N HIS A 151 24.92 -22.80 -7.81
CA HIS A 151 25.24 -21.91 -8.93
C HIS A 151 24.33 -22.26 -10.11
N ILE A 152 23.73 -21.28 -10.79
CA ILE A 152 22.80 -21.55 -11.92
C ILE A 152 23.47 -22.41 -13.00
N ASP A 153 24.76 -22.18 -13.27
CA ASP A 153 25.56 -22.97 -14.21
C ASP A 153 25.69 -24.46 -13.85
N ASN A 154 25.58 -24.79 -12.57
CA ASN A 154 25.59 -26.18 -12.10
C ASN A 154 24.20 -26.82 -12.17
N ILE A 155 23.13 -26.03 -12.11
CA ILE A 155 21.74 -26.49 -12.22
C ILE A 155 21.34 -26.70 -13.68
N THR A 156 21.67 -25.76 -14.55
CA THR A 156 21.28 -25.81 -15.95
C THR A 156 22.32 -25.16 -16.85
N LYS A 157 22.62 -25.85 -17.95
CA LYS A 157 23.41 -25.31 -19.07
C LYS A 157 22.53 -24.62 -20.11
N HIS A 158 21.20 -24.64 -19.92
CA HIS A 158 20.27 -24.11 -20.90
C HIS A 158 20.29 -22.58 -20.89
N PRO A 159 20.65 -21.91 -22.00
CA PRO A 159 20.76 -20.45 -22.04
C PRO A 159 19.44 -19.76 -21.70
N ALA A 160 18.30 -20.31 -22.10
CA ALA A 160 16.98 -19.72 -21.83
C ALA A 160 16.70 -19.41 -20.37
N ILE A 161 17.02 -20.33 -19.45
CA ILE A 161 16.68 -20.15 -18.03
C ILE A 161 17.56 -19.07 -17.41
N LYS A 162 18.84 -19.04 -17.76
CA LYS A 162 19.77 -18.01 -17.29
C LYS A 162 19.34 -16.63 -17.77
N THR A 163 19.02 -16.51 -19.07
CA THR A 163 18.53 -15.26 -19.65
C THR A 163 17.22 -14.84 -18.99
N ILE A 164 16.25 -15.74 -18.84
CA ILE A 164 14.95 -15.43 -18.22
C ILE A 164 15.12 -14.93 -16.78
N LEU A 165 15.89 -15.65 -15.96
CA LEU A 165 16.08 -15.30 -14.55
C LEU A 165 16.80 -13.95 -14.41
N TYR A 166 17.85 -13.73 -15.21
CA TYR A 166 18.55 -12.45 -15.26
C TYR A 166 17.62 -11.31 -15.69
N GLN A 167 16.86 -11.48 -16.78
CA GLN A 167 16.00 -10.42 -17.31
C GLN A 167 14.86 -10.06 -16.34
N ILE A 168 14.19 -11.06 -15.75
CA ILE A 168 13.13 -10.80 -14.79
C ILE A 168 13.70 -10.11 -13.53
N ALA A 169 14.82 -10.61 -13.00
CA ALA A 169 15.42 -10.04 -11.78
C ALA A 169 15.96 -8.62 -12.00
N ARG A 170 16.58 -8.36 -13.15
CA ARG A 170 17.03 -7.03 -13.55
C ARG A 170 15.85 -6.05 -13.63
N SER A 171 14.80 -6.42 -14.35
CA SER A 171 13.65 -5.52 -14.53
C SER A 171 12.89 -5.34 -13.21
N PHE A 172 12.75 -6.38 -12.40
CA PHE A 172 12.17 -6.30 -11.06
C PHE A 172 12.97 -5.38 -10.13
N SER A 173 14.29 -5.57 -10.04
CA SER A 173 15.18 -4.74 -9.21
C SER A 173 15.13 -3.26 -9.62
N SER A 174 14.95 -2.98 -10.91
CA SER A 174 14.85 -1.61 -11.43
C SER A 174 13.49 -0.97 -11.11
N MET A 175 12.40 -1.74 -11.16
CA MET A 175 11.06 -1.26 -10.83
C MET A 175 10.83 -1.08 -9.32
N TRP A 176 11.51 -1.87 -8.48
CA TRP A 176 11.36 -1.83 -7.03
C TRP A 176 11.52 -0.42 -6.44
N ALA A 177 12.45 0.38 -6.98
CA ALA A 177 12.71 1.72 -6.50
C ALA A 177 11.53 2.70 -6.69
N TYR A 178 10.58 2.40 -7.59
CA TYR A 178 9.39 3.24 -7.81
C TYR A 178 8.24 2.90 -6.85
N LEU A 179 8.39 1.87 -6.03
CA LEU A 179 7.33 1.41 -5.16
C LEU A 179 7.43 2.08 -3.78
N PRO A 180 6.34 2.70 -3.27
CA PRO A 180 6.32 3.18 -1.90
C PRO A 180 6.57 2.04 -0.91
N LYS A 181 7.30 2.33 0.18
CA LYS A 181 7.72 1.34 1.18
C LYS A 181 6.57 0.47 1.71
N GLN A 182 5.38 1.04 1.90
CA GLN A 182 4.19 0.31 2.35
C GLN A 182 3.66 -0.66 1.30
N ALA A 183 3.56 -0.22 0.05
CA ALA A 183 3.16 -1.11 -1.05
C ALA A 183 4.21 -2.23 -1.22
N GLY A 184 5.49 -1.89 -1.06
CA GLY A 184 6.58 -2.85 -0.96
C GLY A 184 6.30 -3.87 0.13
N ASN A 185 6.08 -3.43 1.36
CA ASN A 185 5.78 -4.30 2.51
C ASN A 185 4.55 -5.20 2.28
N LEU A 186 3.52 -4.73 1.58
CA LEU A 186 2.37 -5.58 1.23
C LEU A 186 2.77 -6.67 0.24
N LEU A 187 3.51 -6.33 -0.81
CA LEU A 187 4.08 -7.33 -1.72
C LEU A 187 4.99 -8.31 -0.97
N LEU A 188 5.78 -7.83 0.00
CA LEU A 188 6.61 -8.69 0.85
C LEU A 188 5.75 -9.71 1.59
N LEU A 189 4.60 -9.32 2.11
CA LEU A 189 3.69 -10.21 2.85
C LEU A 189 2.92 -11.19 1.92
N GLY A 190 3.25 -11.24 0.62
CA GLY A 190 2.51 -12.01 -0.37
C GLY A 190 1.07 -11.50 -0.57
N LYS A 191 0.79 -10.28 -0.11
CA LYS A 191 -0.51 -9.63 -0.23
C LYS A 191 -0.52 -8.85 -1.52
N GLU A 192 -1.45 -9.16 -2.41
CA GLU A 192 -1.68 -8.33 -3.60
C GLU A 192 -2.24 -6.97 -3.15
N PRO A 193 -1.53 -5.85 -3.39
CA PRO A 193 -1.96 -4.51 -2.98
C PRO A 193 -3.35 -4.15 -3.54
N ASN A 194 -3.62 -4.53 -4.79
CA ASN A 194 -4.90 -4.27 -5.48
C ASN A 194 -6.09 -5.01 -4.85
N LYS A 195 -5.84 -6.03 -4.01
CA LYS A 195 -6.87 -6.79 -3.29
C LYS A 195 -6.94 -6.43 -1.80
N GLN A 196 -6.11 -5.51 -1.33
CA GLN A 196 -6.15 -5.13 0.08
C GLN A 196 -7.33 -4.18 0.33
N PRO A 197 -8.14 -4.45 1.37
CA PRO A 197 -9.15 -3.50 1.78
C PRO A 197 -8.44 -2.23 2.28
N PRO A 198 -9.08 -1.06 2.12
CA PRO A 198 -8.54 0.16 2.64
C PRO A 198 -8.46 0.11 4.19
N GLU A 199 -7.34 0.58 4.75
CA GLU A 199 -7.07 0.52 6.18
C GLU A 199 -7.22 1.90 6.84
N PRO A 200 -8.11 2.06 7.84
CA PRO A 200 -8.25 3.32 8.55
C PRO A 200 -7.05 3.54 9.47
N MET A 201 -6.44 4.72 9.40
CA MET A 201 -5.30 5.08 10.25
C MET A 201 -5.43 6.51 10.77
N SER A 202 -4.90 6.76 11.97
CA SER A 202 -4.67 8.12 12.48
C SER A 202 -3.24 8.52 12.15
N ALA A 203 -3.08 9.55 11.34
CA ALA A 203 -1.77 9.97 10.83
C ALA A 203 -1.55 11.48 11.01
N VAL A 204 -0.29 11.83 11.25
CA VAL A 204 0.22 13.19 11.07
C VAL A 204 0.65 13.29 9.61
N VAL A 205 0.04 14.19 8.85
CA VAL A 205 0.26 14.35 7.40
C VAL A 205 0.93 15.68 7.16
N SER A 206 1.93 15.71 6.27
CA SER A 206 2.64 16.91 5.85
C SER A 206 2.68 17.03 4.33
N PHE A 207 2.59 18.27 3.86
CA PHE A 207 2.91 18.66 2.50
C PHE A 207 4.11 19.60 2.52
N ILE A 208 5.17 19.22 1.82
CA ILE A 208 6.44 19.94 1.72
C ILE A 208 6.57 20.48 0.30
N TYR A 209 6.64 21.79 0.12
CA TYR A 209 6.65 22.47 -1.18
C TYR A 209 8.03 23.05 -1.46
N LEU A 210 8.51 22.92 -2.70
CA LEU A 210 9.55 23.77 -3.24
C LEU A 210 8.98 25.18 -3.47
N VAL A 211 9.64 26.19 -2.88
CA VAL A 211 9.20 27.58 -2.98
C VAL A 211 9.52 28.14 -4.36
N GLU A 212 8.54 28.82 -4.97
CA GLU A 212 8.67 29.45 -6.29
C GLU A 212 9.10 28.47 -7.41
N PHE A 213 8.74 27.19 -7.28
CA PHE A 213 9.11 26.18 -8.27
C PHE A 213 8.49 26.45 -9.66
N SER A 214 7.25 26.94 -9.73
CA SER A 214 6.65 27.36 -11.01
C SER A 214 7.45 28.46 -11.69
N THR A 215 7.95 29.44 -10.93
CA THR A 215 8.81 30.52 -11.43
C THR A 215 10.16 29.96 -11.93
N ILE A 216 10.73 28.97 -11.24
CA ILE A 216 11.94 28.27 -11.68
C ILE A 216 11.70 27.58 -13.03
N LEU A 217 10.57 26.89 -13.19
CA LEU A 217 10.21 26.19 -14.42
C LEU A 217 9.96 27.15 -15.59
N ALA A 218 9.39 28.32 -15.31
CA ALA A 218 9.11 29.35 -16.32
C ALA A 218 10.37 30.11 -16.80
N ASN A 219 11.50 30.01 -16.08
CA ASN A 219 12.73 30.72 -16.43
C ASN A 219 13.62 29.89 -17.38
N PRO A 220 13.83 30.33 -18.64
CA PRO A 220 14.62 29.58 -19.63
C PRO A 220 16.08 29.36 -19.21
N ASN A 221 16.65 30.25 -18.40
CA ASN A 221 18.04 30.14 -17.93
C ASN A 221 18.23 29.04 -16.87
N LEU A 222 17.13 28.52 -16.31
CA LEU A 222 17.14 27.50 -15.27
C LEU A 222 16.76 26.12 -15.80
N THR A 223 16.11 26.03 -16.96
CA THR A 223 15.58 24.77 -17.53
C THR A 223 16.62 23.66 -17.57
N GLU A 224 17.87 23.94 -17.98
CA GLU A 224 18.96 22.94 -18.05
C GLU A 224 19.29 22.34 -16.67
N GLN A 225 19.10 23.09 -15.57
CA GLN A 225 19.46 22.69 -14.20
C GLN A 225 18.26 22.22 -13.36
N VAL A 226 17.04 22.17 -13.90
CA VAL A 226 15.83 21.78 -13.14
C VAL A 226 15.93 20.37 -12.57
N ALA A 227 16.55 19.43 -13.30
CA ALA A 227 16.71 18.06 -12.83
C ALA A 227 17.57 18.00 -11.55
N ASP A 228 18.64 18.80 -11.46
CA ASP A 228 19.49 18.87 -10.27
C ASP A 228 18.70 19.35 -9.03
N ILE A 229 17.82 20.35 -9.21
CA ILE A 229 16.92 20.86 -8.14
C ILE A 229 16.00 19.74 -7.64
N LEU A 230 15.34 19.03 -8.56
CA LEU A 230 14.39 17.99 -8.22
C LEU A 230 15.08 16.82 -7.51
N ILE A 231 16.25 16.39 -7.98
CA ILE A 231 17.04 15.32 -7.37
C ILE A 231 17.42 15.71 -5.93
N ALA A 232 17.98 16.90 -5.72
CA ALA A 232 18.38 17.37 -4.40
C ALA A 232 17.20 17.47 -3.42
N PHE A 233 16.04 17.93 -3.90
CA PHE A 233 14.83 18.03 -3.09
C PHE A 233 14.27 16.66 -2.70
N VAL A 234 14.16 15.73 -3.65
CA VAL A 234 13.67 14.36 -3.39
C VAL A 234 14.58 13.66 -2.40
N ASP A 235 15.91 13.73 -2.58
CA ASP A 235 16.87 13.07 -1.69
C ASP A 235 16.81 13.63 -0.27
N SER A 236 16.73 14.96 -0.10
CA SER A 236 16.57 15.59 1.22
C SER A 236 15.26 15.17 1.89
N CYS A 237 14.15 15.11 1.14
CA CYS A 237 12.87 14.67 1.66
C CYS A 237 12.91 13.20 2.12
N VAL A 238 13.38 12.28 1.26
CA VAL A 238 13.44 10.85 1.57
C VAL A 238 14.32 10.61 2.80
N LYS A 239 15.53 11.19 2.84
CA LYS A 239 16.47 11.06 3.96
C LYS A 239 15.83 11.43 5.30
N ASN A 240 15.21 12.61 5.39
CA ASN A 240 14.73 13.15 6.66
C ASN A 240 13.33 12.64 7.06
N VAL A 241 12.43 12.39 6.09
CA VAL A 241 11.11 11.81 6.36
C VAL A 241 11.25 10.37 6.85
N GLU A 242 12.05 9.55 6.17
CA GLU A 242 12.25 8.17 6.60
C GLU A 242 13.12 8.10 7.87
N GLY A 243 14.12 8.97 8.00
CA GLY A 243 14.97 9.06 9.19
C GLY A 243 14.22 9.42 10.47
N SER A 244 13.11 10.17 10.37
CA SER A 244 12.20 10.49 11.48
C SER A 244 11.11 9.42 11.71
N GLY A 245 11.19 8.27 11.03
CA GLY A 245 10.20 7.20 11.15
C GLY A 245 8.87 7.49 10.45
N GLY A 246 8.86 8.49 9.55
CA GLY A 246 7.77 8.77 8.64
C GLY A 246 7.85 7.96 7.37
N SER A 247 6.94 8.24 6.45
CA SER A 247 6.92 7.63 5.14
C SER A 247 6.49 8.64 4.09
N VAL A 248 7.23 8.65 2.98
CA VAL A 248 6.86 9.43 1.80
C VAL A 248 5.71 8.70 1.11
N ALA A 249 4.57 9.38 0.99
CA ALA A 249 3.43 8.85 0.25
C ALA A 249 3.67 8.99 -1.26
N LYS A 250 3.99 10.20 -1.71
CA LYS A 250 4.29 10.51 -3.12
C LYS A 250 4.93 11.88 -3.30
N PHE A 251 5.56 12.08 -4.45
CA PHE A 251 5.94 13.40 -4.92
C PHE A 251 4.92 13.94 -5.93
N ILE A 252 4.70 15.25 -6.02
CA ILE A 252 3.79 15.88 -6.99
C ILE A 252 4.45 17.17 -7.45
N THR A 253 5.19 17.16 -8.56
CA THR A 253 5.75 18.38 -9.21
C THR A 253 6.33 19.41 -8.23
N GLY A 254 7.42 19.05 -7.53
CA GLY A 254 8.05 19.92 -6.51
C GLY A 254 7.36 19.91 -5.14
N ILE A 255 6.38 19.02 -4.93
CA ILE A 255 5.72 18.77 -3.65
C ILE A 255 6.09 17.37 -3.16
N CYS A 256 6.36 17.21 -1.87
CA CYS A 256 6.45 15.91 -1.19
C CYS A 256 5.28 15.78 -0.21
N MET A 257 4.48 14.73 -0.37
CA MET A 257 3.46 14.33 0.59
C MET A 257 4.03 13.24 1.50
N ALA A 258 4.05 13.48 2.79
CA ALA A 258 4.60 12.57 3.78
C ALA A 258 3.65 12.38 4.97
N TYR A 259 3.79 11.27 5.68
CA TYR A 259 2.99 10.99 6.86
C TYR A 259 3.74 10.20 7.92
N TRP A 260 3.31 10.36 9.17
CA TRP A 260 3.84 9.70 10.35
C TRP A 260 2.72 9.06 11.16
N PRO A 261 3.01 7.95 11.86
CA PRO A 261 2.13 7.44 12.91
C PRO A 261 1.83 8.51 13.97
N ILE A 262 0.64 8.45 14.58
CA ILE A 262 0.18 9.44 15.59
C ILE A 262 1.19 9.68 16.74
N ASN A 263 1.94 8.67 17.14
CA ASN A 263 2.91 8.74 18.24
C ASN A 263 4.27 9.34 17.85
N ARG A 264 4.42 9.80 16.61
CA ARG A 264 5.66 10.41 16.07
C ARG A 264 5.46 11.86 15.62
N ALA A 265 4.52 12.58 16.23
CA ALA A 265 4.26 13.98 15.90
C ALA A 265 5.50 14.88 16.14
N GLU A 266 6.25 14.64 17.21
CA GLU A 266 7.50 15.38 17.52
C GLU A 266 8.59 15.07 16.49
N ASP A 267 8.82 13.78 16.22
CA ASP A 267 9.77 13.31 15.20
C ASP A 267 9.44 13.92 13.82
N ALA A 268 8.15 14.04 13.48
CA ALA A 268 7.72 14.64 12.23
C ALA A 268 8.13 16.11 12.13
N LEU A 269 7.92 16.92 13.18
CA LEU A 269 8.31 18.32 13.18
C LEU A 269 9.83 18.49 13.10
N LEU A 270 10.59 17.68 13.83
CA LEU A 270 12.06 17.69 13.80
C LEU A 270 12.59 17.27 12.43
N GLY A 271 12.01 16.24 11.81
CA GLY A 271 12.37 15.80 10.46
C GLY A 271 12.10 16.87 9.41
N LEU A 272 10.98 17.59 9.52
CA LEU A 272 10.65 18.69 8.61
C LEU A 272 11.57 19.91 8.80
N GLN A 273 11.97 20.21 10.04
CA GLN A 273 12.96 21.24 10.32
C GLN A 273 14.32 20.86 9.72
N ALA A 274 14.75 19.60 9.87
CA ALA A 274 16.00 19.10 9.30
C ALA A 274 16.03 19.21 7.76
N ILE A 275 14.90 19.06 7.05
CA ILE A 275 14.83 19.31 5.61
C ILE A 275 15.14 20.78 5.28
N SER A 276 14.56 21.72 6.04
CA SER A 276 14.82 23.14 5.84
C SER A 276 16.30 23.47 6.08
N ASP A 277 16.91 22.86 7.10
CA ASP A 277 18.30 23.07 7.49
C ASP A 277 19.27 22.43 6.47
N ASP A 278 19.03 21.18 6.05
CA ASP A 278 19.80 20.49 4.99
C ASP A 278 19.80 21.31 3.69
N LEU A 279 18.65 21.85 3.28
CA LEU A 279 18.55 22.69 2.10
C LEU A 279 19.24 24.05 2.30
N ALA A 280 19.25 24.60 3.51
CA ALA A 280 19.99 25.82 3.82
C ALA A 280 21.50 25.61 3.73
N GLU A 281 22.00 24.49 4.27
CA GLU A 281 23.40 24.09 4.15
C GLU A 281 23.78 23.83 2.70
N LEU A 282 22.91 23.14 1.95
CA LEU A 282 23.11 22.90 0.52
C LEU A 282 23.31 24.23 -0.21
N ARG A 283 22.40 25.19 -0.04
CA ARG A 283 22.47 26.52 -0.68
C ARG A 283 23.76 27.27 -0.33
N ALA A 284 24.23 27.18 0.92
CA ALA A 284 25.41 27.89 1.40
C ALA A 284 26.71 27.43 0.73
N HIS A 285 26.78 26.18 0.27
CA HIS A 285 27.98 25.57 -0.32
C HIS A 285 27.95 25.50 -1.85
N GLN A 286 27.02 26.18 -2.52
CA GLN A 286 26.92 26.15 -3.97
C GLN A 286 27.87 27.12 -4.69
N PRO A 287 28.51 26.69 -5.80
CA PRO A 287 29.27 27.60 -6.64
C PRO A 287 28.35 28.60 -7.36
N PRO A 288 28.86 29.77 -7.78
CA PRO A 288 28.10 30.72 -8.59
C PRO A 288 27.55 30.07 -9.87
N GLY A 289 26.28 30.31 -10.17
CA GLY A 289 25.59 29.77 -11.34
C GLY A 289 24.95 28.38 -11.13
N SER A 290 25.07 27.79 -9.93
CA SER A 290 24.32 26.58 -9.55
C SER A 290 22.89 26.92 -9.12
N ALA A 291 21.91 26.29 -9.76
CA ALA A 291 20.50 26.45 -9.44
C ALA A 291 20.13 25.87 -8.06
N LEU A 292 20.98 25.01 -7.50
CA LEU A 292 20.81 24.49 -6.14
C LEU A 292 20.84 25.61 -5.07
N SER A 293 21.39 26.78 -5.41
CA SER A 293 21.36 27.98 -4.55
C SER A 293 19.95 28.58 -4.36
N LEU A 294 18.97 28.15 -5.16
CA LEU A 294 17.59 28.63 -5.16
C LEU A 294 16.61 27.66 -4.48
N VAL A 295 17.09 26.56 -3.89
CA VAL A 295 16.23 25.49 -3.37
C VAL A 295 15.77 25.80 -1.97
N TYR A 296 14.53 26.26 -1.81
CA TYR A 296 13.88 26.52 -0.52
C TYR A 296 12.66 25.61 -0.35
N SER A 297 12.39 25.19 0.88
CA SER A 297 11.20 24.39 1.21
C SER A 297 10.25 25.13 2.15
N ARG A 298 8.97 24.79 2.05
CA ARG A 298 7.93 25.10 3.04
C ARG A 298 7.15 23.86 3.39
N ALA A 299 6.72 23.70 4.64
CA ALA A 299 5.94 22.56 5.07
C ALA A 299 4.73 22.97 5.89
N GLY A 300 3.62 22.25 5.69
CA GLY A 300 2.40 22.38 6.48
C GLY A 300 1.98 21.04 7.03
N VAL A 301 1.68 20.97 8.34
CA VAL A 301 1.41 19.72 9.04
C VAL A 301 0.02 19.74 9.69
N HIS A 302 -0.71 18.65 9.53
CA HIS A 302 -2.00 18.46 10.16
C HIS A 302 -2.15 17.02 10.68
N TYR A 303 -2.96 16.85 11.71
CA TYR A 303 -3.32 15.53 12.25
C TYR A 303 -4.78 15.21 11.97
N GLY A 304 -5.05 13.99 11.50
CA GLY A 304 -6.41 13.49 11.46
C GLY A 304 -6.50 12.02 11.04
N ARG A 305 -7.75 11.54 10.92
CA ARG A 305 -8.02 10.20 10.40
C ARG A 305 -7.94 10.20 8.88
N ALA A 306 -7.24 9.21 8.36
CA ALA A 306 -7.08 8.94 6.94
C ALA A 306 -7.34 7.46 6.67
N LEU A 307 -7.44 7.14 5.40
CA LEU A 307 -7.56 5.80 4.88
C LEU A 307 -6.33 5.50 4.03
N LEU A 308 -5.51 4.55 4.46
CA LEU A 308 -4.40 4.04 3.67
C LEU A 308 -4.95 3.03 2.68
N CYS A 309 -4.77 3.26 1.39
CA CYS A 309 -5.43 2.45 0.37
C CYS A 309 -4.67 2.43 -0.95
N ASN A 310 -5.02 1.44 -1.76
CA ASN A 310 -4.63 1.42 -3.17
C ASN A 310 -5.67 2.17 -4.00
N ALA A 311 -5.20 3.15 -4.77
CA ALA A 311 -6.02 3.96 -5.67
C ALA A 311 -5.80 3.54 -7.13
N GLY A 312 -6.86 3.11 -7.81
CA GLY A 312 -6.83 2.67 -9.22
C GLY A 312 -6.42 1.21 -9.46
N MET A 313 -6.93 0.63 -10.55
CA MET A 313 -6.78 -0.80 -10.91
C MET A 313 -5.82 -1.03 -12.09
N GLN A 314 -5.83 -0.16 -13.11
CA GLN A 314 -4.94 -0.25 -14.28
C GLN A 314 -3.58 0.40 -14.00
N LYS A 315 -3.64 1.62 -13.45
CA LYS A 315 -2.53 2.29 -12.79
C LYS A 315 -2.91 2.46 -11.34
N SER A 316 -2.00 2.07 -10.46
CA SER A 316 -2.25 2.00 -9.04
C SER A 316 -1.28 2.91 -8.32
N ASP A 317 -1.80 3.73 -7.42
CA ASP A 317 -1.02 4.54 -6.49
C ASP A 317 -1.40 4.14 -5.06
N PHE A 318 -0.41 3.78 -4.26
CA PHE A 318 -0.64 3.57 -2.83
C PHE A 318 -0.64 4.93 -2.13
N THR A 319 -1.78 5.32 -1.55
CA THR A 319 -1.94 6.69 -1.03
C THR A 319 -2.85 6.73 0.20
N LEU A 320 -2.80 7.86 0.88
CA LEU A 320 -3.78 8.23 1.90
C LEU A 320 -4.96 8.93 1.23
N LEU A 321 -6.16 8.70 1.74
CA LEU A 321 -7.39 9.44 1.43
C LEU A 321 -8.04 9.95 2.72
N GLY A 322 -8.53 11.19 2.73
CA GLY A 322 -9.24 11.76 3.87
C GLY A 322 -9.13 13.28 3.97
N ASP A 323 -10.05 13.87 4.74
CA ASP A 323 -10.12 15.33 4.95
C ASP A 323 -8.84 15.92 5.57
N CYS A 324 -8.09 15.11 6.35
CA CYS A 324 -6.85 15.57 6.95
C CYS A 324 -5.79 15.94 5.92
N ILE A 325 -5.80 15.31 4.74
CA ILE A 325 -4.87 15.55 3.63
C ILE A 325 -5.17 16.91 3.00
N ASN A 326 -6.45 17.16 2.71
CA ASN A 326 -6.93 18.45 2.20
C ASN A 326 -6.61 19.57 3.19
N THR A 327 -6.77 19.30 4.48
CA THR A 327 -6.43 20.27 5.53
C THR A 327 -4.92 20.52 5.60
N ALA A 328 -4.08 19.49 5.56
CA ALA A 328 -2.62 19.64 5.54
C ALA A 328 -2.14 20.49 4.36
N SER A 329 -2.62 20.21 3.14
CA SER A 329 -2.26 21.00 1.94
C SER A 329 -2.68 22.47 2.06
N ARG A 330 -3.84 22.75 2.67
CA ARG A 330 -4.32 24.12 2.91
C ARG A 330 -3.51 24.84 3.98
N VAL A 331 -3.09 24.13 5.04
CA VAL A 331 -2.17 24.66 6.05
C VAL A 331 -0.82 25.00 5.40
N THR A 332 -0.29 24.16 4.51
CA THR A 332 0.91 24.50 3.72
C THR A 332 0.71 25.75 2.87
N SER A 333 -0.44 25.89 2.20
CA SER A 333 -0.74 27.08 1.40
C SER A 333 -0.79 28.37 2.24
N LEU A 334 -1.30 28.28 3.47
CA LEU A 334 -1.35 29.41 4.41
C LEU A 334 0.06 29.89 4.83
N SER A 335 1.06 28.99 4.83
CA SER A 335 2.45 29.35 5.15
C SER A 335 3.03 30.43 4.22
N VAL A 336 2.52 30.54 2.98
CA VAL A 336 2.92 31.58 2.02
C VAL A 336 2.51 32.96 2.52
N GLN A 337 1.26 33.10 3.01
CA GLN A 337 0.72 34.36 3.51
C GLN A 337 1.38 34.77 4.82
N LEU A 338 1.67 33.79 5.68
CA LEU A 338 2.31 34.01 6.99
C LEU A 338 3.84 34.14 6.89
N LYS A 339 4.42 33.85 5.71
CA LYS A 339 5.87 33.90 5.42
C LYS A 339 6.70 33.00 6.35
N VAL A 340 6.21 31.81 6.64
CA VAL A 340 6.86 30.86 7.55
C VAL A 340 7.31 29.60 6.79
N PRO A 341 8.45 28.99 7.17
CA PRO A 341 8.93 27.76 6.54
C PRO A 341 8.15 26.53 7.00
N LEU A 342 7.69 26.49 8.26
CA LEU A 342 6.97 25.35 8.83
C LEU A 342 5.76 25.85 9.60
N LEU A 343 4.58 25.35 9.23
CA LEU A 343 3.31 25.66 9.88
C LEU A 343 2.59 24.38 10.28
N PHE A 344 1.96 24.35 11.44
CA PHE A 344 1.19 23.17 11.86
C PHE A 344 -0.06 23.52 12.64
N SER A 345 -1.07 22.65 12.57
CA SER A 345 -2.39 22.92 13.15
C SER A 345 -2.42 22.70 14.67
N PHE A 346 -3.47 23.21 15.32
CA PHE A 346 -3.76 22.98 16.73
C PHE A 346 -3.79 21.49 17.10
N GLU A 347 -4.35 20.67 16.22
CA GLU A 347 -4.42 19.23 16.43
C GLU A 347 -3.04 18.59 16.53
N VAL A 348 -2.05 19.06 15.76
CA VAL A 348 -0.67 18.60 15.87
C VAL A 348 -0.07 19.04 17.21
N ARG A 349 -0.29 20.30 17.61
CA ARG A 349 0.14 20.81 18.92
C ARG A 349 -0.37 19.96 20.08
N CYS A 350 -1.60 19.45 19.99
CA CYS A 350 -2.18 18.57 21.01
C CYS A 350 -1.48 17.21 21.14
N LEU A 351 -0.69 16.79 20.15
CA LEU A 351 0.07 15.54 20.17
C LEU A 351 1.48 15.70 20.73
N LEU A 352 1.98 16.93 20.86
CA LEU A 352 3.33 17.21 21.34
C LEU A 352 3.41 17.10 22.88
N GLY A 353 4.59 16.80 23.41
CA GLY A 353 4.93 16.86 24.82
C GLY A 353 5.01 18.31 25.35
N ASP A 354 5.02 18.44 26.68
CA ASP A 354 4.95 19.76 27.33
C ASP A 354 6.17 20.63 26.99
N ASP A 355 7.37 20.06 26.94
CA ASP A 355 8.61 20.78 26.61
C ASP A 355 8.52 21.47 25.23
N MET A 356 8.16 20.71 24.19
CA MET A 356 8.01 21.28 22.84
C MET A 356 6.87 22.29 22.74
N ARG A 357 5.80 22.16 23.55
CA ARG A 357 4.67 23.10 23.51
C ARG A 357 5.03 24.48 24.02
N GLU A 358 6.01 24.59 24.92
CA GLU A 358 6.50 25.87 25.45
C GLU A 358 7.30 26.66 24.40
N GLU A 359 7.88 25.98 23.41
CA GLU A 359 8.66 26.58 22.32
C GLU A 359 7.81 27.07 21.14
N LEU A 360 6.48 27.00 21.24
CA LEU A 360 5.58 27.30 20.13
C LEU A 360 4.96 28.69 20.22
N GLU A 361 4.86 29.34 19.07
CA GLU A 361 4.13 30.58 18.91
C GLU A 361 2.80 30.34 18.19
N SER A 362 1.73 30.95 18.70
CA SER A 362 0.40 30.90 18.11
C SER A 362 0.24 32.00 17.06
N LEU A 363 -0.08 31.63 15.82
CA LEU A 363 -0.35 32.57 14.73
C LEU A 363 -1.85 32.84 14.53
N GLY A 364 -2.70 32.34 15.43
CA GLY A 364 -4.13 32.63 15.48
C GLY A 364 -5.01 31.70 14.65
N MET A 365 -6.28 32.09 14.50
CA MET A 365 -7.33 31.35 13.78
C MET A 365 -7.44 31.82 12.34
N HIS A 366 -7.36 30.90 11.39
CA HIS A 366 -7.44 31.19 9.96
C HIS A 366 -8.53 30.39 9.29
N LYS A 367 -9.31 31.03 8.41
CA LYS A 367 -10.32 30.33 7.60
C LYS A 367 -9.64 29.76 6.37
N VAL A 368 -9.62 28.43 6.25
CA VAL A 368 -9.10 27.73 5.08
C VAL A 368 -10.22 27.45 4.07
N LYS A 369 -9.89 27.47 2.77
CA LYS A 369 -10.85 27.26 1.67
C LYS A 369 -11.62 25.94 1.87
N GLY A 370 -12.94 25.97 1.70
CA GLY A 370 -13.79 24.76 1.72
C GLY A 370 -14.14 24.19 3.09
N ARG A 371 -13.66 24.77 4.21
CA ARG A 371 -14.10 24.40 5.57
C ARG A 371 -14.97 25.47 6.21
N ASP A 372 -15.97 25.00 6.96
CA ASP A 372 -16.84 25.86 7.76
C ASP A 372 -16.15 26.40 9.02
N LYS A 373 -15.31 25.57 9.66
CA LYS A 373 -14.60 25.92 10.90
C LYS A 373 -13.18 26.44 10.62
N PRO A 374 -12.76 27.55 11.26
CA PRO A 374 -11.39 28.04 11.15
C PRO A 374 -10.42 27.07 11.84
N VAL A 375 -9.17 27.07 11.35
CA VAL A 375 -8.08 26.24 11.86
C VAL A 375 -7.10 27.15 12.60
N ALA A 376 -6.79 26.79 13.86
CA ALA A 376 -5.71 27.44 14.60
C ALA A 376 -4.36 26.87 14.18
N VAL A 377 -3.37 27.73 13.96
CA VAL A 377 -2.05 27.35 13.44
C VAL A 377 -0.91 27.91 14.30
N TYR A 378 0.20 27.19 14.31
CA TYR A 378 1.35 27.39 15.18
C TYR A 378 2.65 27.24 14.40
N GLN A 379 3.72 27.83 14.95
CA GLN A 379 5.11 27.70 14.48
C GLN A 379 6.07 27.55 15.66
N PHE A 380 7.33 27.24 15.40
CA PHE A 380 8.40 27.35 16.40
C PHE A 380 8.77 28.81 16.66
N ALA A 381 9.06 29.15 17.91
CA ALA A 381 9.52 30.48 18.29
C ALA A 381 10.84 30.83 17.59
N GLY A 382 10.91 32.02 16.99
CA GLY A 382 12.12 32.48 16.30
C GLY A 382 12.38 31.84 14.93
N ALA A 383 11.37 31.17 14.34
CA ALA A 383 11.46 30.65 12.99
C ALA A 383 11.85 31.76 11.98
N PRO A 384 12.74 31.48 11.00
CA PRO A 384 13.17 32.48 10.04
C PRO A 384 12.03 32.89 9.11
N GLU A 385 11.94 34.18 8.78
CA GLU A 385 10.98 34.66 7.78
C GLU A 385 11.39 34.15 6.39
N LEU A 386 10.44 33.53 5.68
CA LEU A 386 10.62 33.03 4.32
C LEU A 386 9.65 33.72 3.38
N ASP A 387 10.08 34.84 2.79
CA ASP A 387 9.29 35.61 1.84
C ASP A 387 9.42 35.04 0.41
N SER A 388 8.28 34.72 -0.23
CA SER A 388 8.24 34.28 -1.63
C SER A 388 8.79 35.33 -2.59
N ALA A 389 8.56 36.62 -2.31
CA ALA A 389 9.02 37.70 -3.19
C ALA A 389 10.55 37.77 -3.26
N MET A 390 11.23 37.48 -2.14
CA MET A 390 12.69 37.38 -2.10
C MET A 390 13.18 36.23 -2.97
N VAL A 391 12.58 35.04 -2.85
CA VAL A 391 12.99 33.87 -3.65
C VAL A 391 12.74 34.14 -5.13
N LYS A 392 11.57 34.68 -5.47
CA LYS A 392 11.21 35.07 -6.84
C LYS A 392 12.22 36.04 -7.46
N ALA A 393 12.61 37.08 -6.73
CA ALA A 393 13.62 38.04 -7.20
C ALA A 393 14.99 37.36 -7.46
N LYS A 394 15.39 36.38 -6.63
CA LYS A 394 16.62 35.61 -6.86
C LYS A 394 16.53 34.72 -8.10
N VAL A 395 15.36 34.11 -8.35
CA VAL A 395 15.09 33.30 -9.54
C VAL A 395 15.14 34.18 -10.81
N GLU A 396 14.53 35.36 -10.78
CA GLU A 396 14.52 36.30 -11.91
C GLU A 396 15.91 36.86 -12.24
N GLN A 397 16.75 37.08 -11.22
CA GLN A 397 18.13 37.57 -11.38
C GLN A 397 19.14 36.46 -11.66
N PHE A 398 18.71 35.20 -11.70
CA PHE A 398 19.61 34.07 -11.83
C PHE A 398 20.31 34.05 -13.19
N ASN A 399 21.62 33.80 -13.17
CA ASN A 399 22.42 33.61 -14.37
C ASN A 399 23.33 32.37 -14.19
N PRO A 400 23.20 31.33 -15.03
CA PRO A 400 24.02 30.12 -14.93
C PRO A 400 25.50 30.37 -15.25
N GLY A 401 25.84 31.44 -15.98
CA GLY A 401 27.22 31.79 -16.31
C GLY A 401 27.93 30.66 -17.07
N ARG A 402 29.01 30.12 -16.50
CA ARG A 402 29.76 28.97 -17.04
C ARG A 402 29.50 27.67 -16.27
N TYR A 403 28.59 27.69 -15.31
CA TYR A 403 28.26 26.51 -14.54
C TYR A 403 27.60 25.48 -15.46
N ARG A 404 28.01 24.21 -15.32
CA ARG A 404 27.42 23.10 -16.04
C ARG A 404 26.61 22.27 -15.06
N ALA A 405 25.35 22.02 -15.40
CA ALA A 405 24.48 21.12 -14.66
C ALA A 405 25.13 19.74 -14.55
N GLN A 406 24.85 19.04 -13.43
CA GLN A 406 25.27 17.65 -13.28
C GLN A 406 24.40 16.74 -14.16
N CYS A 407 23.09 16.99 -14.15
CA CYS A 407 22.11 16.31 -14.99
C CYS A 407 21.44 17.31 -15.95
N PRO A 408 22.11 17.72 -17.05
CA PRO A 408 21.57 18.73 -17.95
C PRO A 408 20.29 18.24 -18.65
N VAL A 409 19.23 19.03 -18.55
CA VAL A 409 17.99 18.80 -19.32
C VAL A 409 18.23 19.14 -20.78
N ARG A 410 17.91 18.22 -21.69
CA ARG A 410 18.05 18.41 -23.14
C ARG A 410 16.71 18.34 -23.86
N GLU A 411 16.53 19.11 -24.91
CA GLU A 411 15.34 19.01 -25.74
C GLU A 411 15.26 17.63 -26.40
N LEU A 412 14.09 16.99 -26.33
CA LEU A 412 13.88 15.64 -26.87
C LEU A 412 14.24 15.54 -28.35
N GLU A 413 13.89 16.57 -29.13
CA GLU A 413 14.15 16.62 -30.57
C GLU A 413 15.64 16.71 -30.91
N SER A 414 16.45 17.27 -30.00
CA SER A 414 17.90 17.36 -30.14
C SER A 414 18.61 16.01 -29.95
N LEU A 415 17.97 15.05 -29.30
CA LEU A 415 18.53 13.71 -29.09
C LEU A 415 18.45 12.88 -30.37
N HIS A 416 19.48 12.06 -30.60
CA HIS A 416 19.48 11.08 -31.69
C HIS A 416 18.30 10.11 -31.49
N PRO A 417 17.56 9.73 -32.56
CA PRO A 417 16.41 8.83 -32.46
C PRO A 417 16.66 7.56 -31.62
N ASP A 418 17.86 6.98 -31.71
CA ASP A 418 18.27 5.74 -31.00
C ASP A 418 18.40 5.91 -29.49
N VAL A 419 18.51 7.16 -29.02
CA VAL A 419 18.72 7.50 -27.61
C VAL A 419 17.49 8.20 -27.03
N ARG A 420 16.46 8.46 -27.84
CA ARG A 420 15.23 9.13 -27.37
C ARG A 420 14.46 8.23 -26.41
N PRO A 421 14.10 8.72 -25.20
CA PRO A 421 13.28 7.94 -24.29
C PRO A 421 11.86 7.71 -24.86
N PRO A 422 11.25 6.53 -24.63
CA PRO A 422 9.90 6.14 -25.03
C PRO A 422 8.75 6.94 -24.38
N ILE A 423 8.72 8.26 -24.49
CA ILE A 423 7.75 9.03 -23.68
C ILE A 423 6.30 8.90 -24.15
N PHE A 424 6.05 8.79 -25.46
CA PHE A 424 4.70 8.70 -26.03
C PHE A 424 4.33 7.26 -26.40
N ASP A 425 3.14 7.05 -26.98
CA ASP A 425 2.70 5.81 -27.62
C ASP A 425 2.50 6.05 -29.15
N ASP A 426 3.59 5.92 -29.93
CA ASP A 426 3.71 6.35 -31.35
C ASP A 426 3.25 5.32 -32.39
N THR A 427 2.13 4.66 -32.11
CA THR A 427 1.81 3.39 -32.75
C THR A 427 0.77 3.56 -33.85
N PRO A 428 0.74 2.80 -34.97
CA PRO A 428 -0.21 3.13 -36.05
C PRO A 428 -1.66 2.72 -35.68
N ARG A 429 -2.63 3.65 -35.69
CA ARG A 429 -4.05 3.34 -35.41
C ARG A 429 -4.64 2.49 -36.56
N GLU A 430 -4.83 1.18 -36.37
CA GLU A 430 -5.51 0.34 -37.37
C GLU A 430 -7.01 0.70 -37.43
N ALA A 431 -7.49 1.11 -38.61
CA ALA A 431 -8.80 1.74 -38.82
C ALA A 431 -10.03 0.82 -38.70
N SER A 432 -9.89 -0.45 -38.28
CA SER A 432 -10.96 -1.45 -38.39
C SER A 432 -11.11 -2.41 -37.20
N MET A 433 -10.98 -1.92 -35.96
CA MET A 433 -11.23 -2.75 -34.77
C MET A 433 -12.57 -2.38 -34.11
N PRO A 434 -13.47 -3.36 -33.86
CA PRO A 434 -14.77 -3.10 -33.24
C PRO A 434 -14.62 -2.68 -31.77
N LYS A 435 -15.47 -1.74 -31.33
CA LYS A 435 -15.61 -1.37 -29.90
C LYS A 435 -16.07 -2.61 -29.12
N ALA A 436 -15.20 -3.19 -28.30
CA ALA A 436 -15.54 -4.37 -27.50
C ALA A 436 -15.91 -4.00 -26.03
N GLY A 437 -16.42 -4.94 -25.23
CA GLY A 437 -16.98 -4.71 -23.88
C GLY A 437 -15.97 -4.43 -22.75
N ALA A 438 -16.48 -3.89 -21.63
CA ALA A 438 -15.74 -3.26 -20.53
C ALA A 438 -14.99 -4.20 -19.54
N GLY A 439 -14.43 -5.34 -19.99
CA GLY A 439 -13.84 -6.33 -19.08
C GLY A 439 -12.50 -6.95 -19.51
N GLU A 440 -11.95 -6.59 -20.66
CA GLU A 440 -10.67 -7.10 -21.14
C GLU A 440 -9.56 -6.08 -20.88
N ARG A 441 -8.39 -6.52 -20.40
CA ARG A 441 -7.14 -5.73 -20.34
C ARG A 441 -6.77 -5.25 -21.75
N ARG A 442 -7.38 -4.15 -22.19
CA ARG A 442 -7.14 -3.47 -23.47
C ARG A 442 -5.99 -2.49 -23.34
N ASP A 443 -4.78 -3.03 -23.29
CA ASP A 443 -3.66 -2.28 -23.80
C ASP A 443 -3.52 -2.65 -25.28
N SER A 444 -3.65 -1.68 -26.20
CA SER A 444 -3.04 -1.80 -27.52
C SER A 444 -1.52 -1.77 -27.34
N LEU A 445 -0.98 -2.82 -26.74
CA LEU A 445 0.44 -3.10 -26.62
C LEU A 445 0.97 -3.79 -27.88
N ALA A 446 0.07 -4.07 -28.85
CA ALA A 446 0.46 -4.33 -30.24
C ALA A 446 1.16 -3.17 -30.90
N ASP A 447 0.48 -2.07 -30.73
CA ASP A 447 0.97 -0.74 -30.81
C ASP A 447 2.24 -0.60 -29.95
N ARG A 448 2.19 -0.65 -28.61
CA ARG A 448 3.40 -0.39 -27.76
C ARG A 448 4.63 -1.19 -28.16
N LEU A 449 4.51 -2.44 -28.61
CA LEU A 449 5.65 -3.24 -29.07
C LEU A 449 6.15 -2.88 -30.46
N THR A 450 5.27 -2.45 -31.37
CA THR A 450 5.68 -1.84 -32.64
C THR A 450 6.53 -0.59 -32.37
N MET A 451 6.19 0.18 -31.32
CA MET A 451 6.96 1.34 -30.88
C MET A 451 8.22 0.98 -30.08
N ILE A 452 8.17 0.09 -29.08
CA ILE A 452 9.37 -0.38 -28.36
C ILE A 452 10.38 -0.93 -29.37
N ALA A 453 9.90 -1.59 -30.42
CA ALA A 453 10.77 -2.04 -31.49
C ALA A 453 11.22 -0.90 -32.41
N LYS A 454 10.47 0.19 -32.63
CA LYS A 454 11.01 1.40 -33.30
C LYS A 454 12.00 2.18 -32.45
N LEU A 455 11.87 2.14 -31.12
CA LEU A 455 12.70 2.87 -30.17
C LEU A 455 14.00 2.14 -29.84
N ALA A 456 13.93 0.81 -29.69
CA ALA A 456 15.13 -0.01 -29.66
C ALA A 456 15.85 0.01 -31.02
N PHE A 457 15.13 0.26 -32.12
CA PHE A 457 15.62 0.17 -33.51
C PHE A 457 15.16 1.31 -34.44
N PRO A 458 15.88 2.44 -34.53
CA PRO A 458 15.51 3.49 -35.47
C PRO A 458 15.93 3.18 -36.90
N THR A 459 15.00 3.38 -37.82
CA THR A 459 15.24 3.22 -39.25
C THR A 459 16.20 4.29 -39.76
N ILE A 460 17.44 3.90 -40.03
CA ILE A 460 18.28 4.60 -41.01
C ILE A 460 17.56 4.53 -42.35
N GLY A 461 17.43 5.68 -43.02
CA GLY A 461 16.73 5.78 -44.30
C GLY A 461 17.20 4.72 -45.31
N GLY A 462 16.22 4.05 -45.93
CA GLY A 462 16.43 3.26 -47.14
C GLY A 462 17.28 2.00 -46.98
N GLY A 463 16.81 1.01 -46.22
CA GLY A 463 17.40 -0.33 -46.21
C GLY A 463 16.54 -1.32 -45.42
N THR A 464 15.94 -2.28 -46.13
CA THR A 464 15.22 -3.48 -45.69
C THR A 464 14.98 -3.72 -44.18
N ASN A 465 13.70 -3.84 -43.83
CA ASN A 465 13.04 -4.18 -42.55
C ASN A 465 13.46 -5.54 -41.89
N SER A 466 14.75 -5.89 -41.90
CA SER A 466 15.29 -7.21 -41.54
C SER A 466 16.16 -7.20 -40.26
N GLN A 467 15.85 -6.32 -39.30
CA GLN A 467 16.62 -6.27 -38.05
C GLN A 467 16.20 -7.41 -37.13
N MET A 468 17.18 -8.19 -36.66
CA MET A 468 16.96 -9.29 -35.72
C MET A 468 16.79 -8.73 -34.30
N ILE A 469 15.74 -9.20 -33.63
CA ILE A 469 15.39 -8.78 -32.27
C ILE A 469 15.16 -10.01 -31.41
N THR A 470 15.26 -9.83 -30.10
CA THR A 470 14.79 -10.79 -29.10
C THR A 470 13.66 -10.18 -28.29
N LEU A 471 12.62 -10.97 -27.97
CA LEU A 471 11.50 -10.58 -27.11
C LEU A 471 11.24 -11.70 -26.12
N THR A 472 11.36 -11.42 -24.82
CA THR A 472 10.98 -12.33 -23.74
C THR A 472 9.72 -11.83 -23.05
N TYR A 473 8.73 -12.70 -22.91
CA TYR A 473 7.48 -12.40 -22.21
C TYR A 473 7.12 -13.44 -21.16
N VAL A 474 6.31 -13.01 -20.18
CA VAL A 474 5.71 -13.85 -19.15
C VAL A 474 4.19 -13.80 -19.26
N SER A 475 3.50 -14.88 -18.90
CA SER A 475 2.03 -14.92 -18.85
C SER A 475 1.52 -16.07 -17.99
N PHE A 476 0.30 -15.97 -17.47
CA PHE A 476 -0.35 -17.06 -16.75
C PHE A 476 -1.25 -17.88 -17.67
N SER A 477 -1.31 -19.18 -17.42
CA SER A 477 -2.24 -20.07 -18.08
C SER A 477 -3.66 -19.92 -17.52
N SER A 478 -4.66 -19.82 -18.39
CA SER A 478 -6.09 -19.75 -18.00
C SER A 478 -6.58 -21.02 -17.30
N ARG A 479 -5.91 -22.15 -17.56
CA ARG A 479 -6.11 -23.45 -16.93
C ARG A 479 -4.77 -24.19 -16.87
N PRO A 480 -4.57 -25.18 -15.98
CA PRO A 480 -3.39 -26.03 -16.02
C PRO A 480 -3.23 -26.68 -17.40
N MET A 481 -2.02 -26.58 -17.98
CA MET A 481 -1.69 -27.23 -19.24
C MET A 481 -1.22 -28.66 -19.01
N SER A 482 -1.81 -29.62 -19.74
CA SER A 482 -1.34 -31.00 -19.78
C SER A 482 -0.10 -31.14 -20.67
N ARG A 483 0.62 -32.26 -20.56
CA ARG A 483 1.72 -32.59 -21.48
C ARG A 483 1.28 -32.60 -22.95
N LEU A 484 0.06 -33.06 -23.21
CA LEU A 484 -0.53 -33.06 -24.56
C LEU A 484 -0.80 -31.65 -25.07
N ASP A 485 -1.30 -30.75 -24.21
CA ASP A 485 -1.50 -29.34 -24.56
C ASP A 485 -0.16 -28.67 -24.93
N LEU A 486 0.89 -28.88 -24.14
CA LEU A 486 2.22 -28.31 -24.38
C LEU A 486 2.87 -28.87 -25.66
N ALA A 487 2.78 -30.19 -25.88
CA ALA A 487 3.26 -30.82 -27.11
C ALA A 487 2.52 -30.30 -28.35
N ALA A 488 1.22 -30.01 -28.23
CA ALA A 488 0.43 -29.40 -29.30
C ALA A 488 0.88 -27.95 -29.57
N ILE A 489 1.09 -27.15 -28.51
CA ILE A 489 1.62 -25.78 -28.62
C ILE A 489 2.97 -25.80 -29.33
N GLN A 490 3.89 -26.67 -28.93
CA GLN A 490 5.20 -26.81 -29.56
C GLN A 490 5.07 -27.18 -31.03
N ARG A 491 4.28 -28.21 -31.37
CA ARG A 491 4.16 -28.68 -32.76
C ARG A 491 3.63 -27.57 -33.67
N VAL A 492 2.63 -26.83 -33.21
CA VAL A 492 2.06 -25.69 -33.94
C VAL A 492 3.05 -24.53 -34.00
N GLY A 493 3.70 -24.21 -32.88
CA GLY A 493 4.70 -23.14 -32.76
C GLY A 493 5.91 -23.38 -33.68
N LEU A 494 6.51 -24.57 -33.64
CA LEU A 494 7.68 -24.93 -34.44
C LEU A 494 7.38 -24.85 -35.95
N ARG A 495 6.19 -25.33 -36.39
CA ARG A 495 5.77 -25.21 -37.79
C ARG A 495 5.52 -23.76 -38.21
N ARG A 496 4.86 -22.95 -37.37
CA ARG A 496 4.51 -21.57 -37.73
C ARG A 496 5.70 -20.62 -37.61
N ASN A 497 6.52 -20.78 -36.58
CA ASN A 497 7.67 -19.92 -36.30
C ASN A 497 8.78 -20.14 -37.33
N SER A 498 9.03 -21.38 -37.76
CA SER A 498 9.98 -21.66 -38.85
C SER A 498 9.57 -21.03 -40.19
N GLN A 499 8.27 -20.84 -40.45
CA GLN A 499 7.79 -20.19 -41.67
C GLN A 499 8.08 -18.68 -41.71
N VAL A 500 8.33 -18.06 -40.56
CA VAL A 500 8.57 -16.61 -40.41
C VAL A 500 9.94 -16.31 -39.80
N ASP A 501 10.87 -17.27 -39.86
CA ASP A 501 12.24 -17.17 -39.33
C ASP A 501 12.33 -16.76 -37.84
N ILE A 502 11.46 -17.36 -37.02
CA ILE A 502 11.48 -17.15 -35.56
C ILE A 502 12.07 -18.38 -34.89
N THR A 503 13.14 -18.15 -34.11
CA THR A 503 13.69 -19.09 -33.14
C THR A 503 13.32 -18.64 -31.73
N GLY A 504 13.75 -19.38 -30.70
CA GLY A 504 13.42 -19.06 -29.33
C GLY A 504 13.19 -20.28 -28.47
N SER A 505 12.73 -20.03 -27.25
CA SER A 505 12.41 -21.05 -26.27
C SER A 505 11.10 -20.72 -25.56
N LEU A 506 10.25 -21.73 -25.37
CA LEU A 506 9.06 -21.65 -24.52
C LEU A 506 9.26 -22.54 -23.29
N LEU A 507 9.20 -21.91 -22.12
CA LEU A 507 9.24 -22.49 -20.80
C LEU A 507 7.84 -22.45 -20.18
N TYR A 508 7.35 -23.58 -19.68
CA TYR A 508 6.12 -23.64 -18.90
C TYR A 508 6.40 -24.21 -17.52
N VAL A 509 6.04 -23.44 -16.49
CA VAL A 509 6.18 -23.76 -15.08
C VAL A 509 4.83 -23.47 -14.45
N ALA A 510 3.97 -24.47 -14.31
CA ALA A 510 2.55 -24.27 -13.98
C ALA A 510 2.34 -23.29 -12.80
N PRO A 511 1.48 -22.26 -12.95
CA PRO A 511 0.68 -21.90 -14.13
C PRO A 511 1.36 -20.91 -15.12
N LEU A 512 2.65 -20.59 -14.96
CA LEU A 512 3.40 -19.60 -15.71
C LEU A 512 3.91 -20.12 -17.07
N PHE A 513 3.74 -19.33 -18.13
CA PHE A 513 4.51 -19.42 -19.37
C PHE A 513 5.56 -18.31 -19.41
N VAL A 514 6.77 -18.65 -19.82
CA VAL A 514 7.81 -17.71 -20.17
C VAL A 514 8.36 -18.08 -21.54
N GLN A 515 8.37 -17.16 -22.49
CA GLN A 515 8.85 -17.47 -23.82
C GLN A 515 9.70 -16.35 -24.38
N THR A 516 10.85 -16.73 -24.92
CA THR A 516 11.75 -15.87 -25.68
C THR A 516 11.57 -16.16 -27.16
N LEU A 517 11.42 -15.10 -27.96
CA LEU A 517 11.26 -15.12 -29.41
C LEU A 517 12.44 -14.36 -30.03
N GLU A 518 13.14 -14.95 -30.98
CA GLU A 518 14.24 -14.32 -31.71
C GLU A 518 13.97 -14.36 -33.21
N GLY A 519 14.20 -13.26 -33.91
CA GLY A 519 14.03 -13.22 -35.36
C GLY A 519 13.76 -11.82 -35.90
N PRO A 520 13.31 -11.70 -37.15
CA PRO A 520 12.97 -10.42 -37.75
C PRO A 520 11.91 -9.69 -36.92
N LYS A 521 12.14 -8.40 -36.66
CA LYS A 521 11.30 -7.50 -35.86
C LYS A 521 9.79 -7.68 -36.08
N ASP A 522 9.31 -7.50 -37.30
CA ASP A 522 7.87 -7.54 -37.62
C ASP A 522 7.28 -8.94 -37.37
N ALA A 523 8.06 -9.99 -37.63
CA ALA A 523 7.64 -11.37 -37.41
C ALA A 523 7.48 -11.66 -35.92
N VAL A 524 8.47 -11.28 -35.09
CA VAL A 524 8.45 -11.46 -33.64
C VAL A 524 7.25 -10.73 -33.01
N ILE A 525 7.03 -9.46 -33.38
CA ILE A 525 5.92 -8.65 -32.89
C ILE A 525 4.58 -9.28 -33.30
N SER A 526 4.43 -9.71 -34.56
CA SER A 526 3.21 -10.36 -35.05
C SER A 526 2.88 -11.65 -34.28
N VAL A 527 3.88 -12.49 -34.01
CA VAL A 527 3.68 -13.71 -33.22
C VAL A 527 3.28 -13.39 -31.79
N TYR A 528 3.93 -12.42 -31.17
CA TYR A 528 3.59 -12.00 -29.83
C TYR A 528 2.14 -11.47 -29.71
N MET A 529 1.62 -10.73 -30.70
CA MET A 529 0.21 -10.29 -30.68
C MET A 529 -0.78 -11.44 -30.74
N LYS A 530 -0.46 -12.47 -31.53
CA LYS A 530 -1.28 -13.67 -31.59
C LYS A 530 -1.29 -14.40 -30.24
N ILE A 531 -0.18 -14.40 -29.53
CA ILE A 531 -0.07 -14.98 -28.18
C ILE A 531 -0.89 -14.17 -27.17
N ARG A 532 -0.87 -12.83 -27.23
CA ARG A 532 -1.70 -11.98 -26.35
C ARG A 532 -3.19 -12.21 -26.51
N ALA A 533 -3.64 -12.39 -27.76
CA ALA A 533 -5.04 -12.68 -28.07
C ALA A 533 -5.43 -14.14 -27.80
N ASP A 534 -4.48 -15.00 -27.43
CA ASP A 534 -4.73 -16.41 -27.22
C ASP A 534 -5.43 -16.63 -25.87
N PRO A 535 -6.63 -17.24 -25.85
CA PRO A 535 -7.43 -17.40 -24.63
C PRO A 535 -6.77 -18.32 -23.58
N ARG A 536 -5.72 -19.07 -23.97
CA ARG A 536 -4.94 -19.88 -23.04
C ARG A 536 -4.05 -19.04 -22.14
N HIS A 537 -3.76 -17.80 -22.53
CA HIS A 537 -2.93 -16.86 -21.78
C HIS A 537 -3.77 -15.82 -21.04
N ARG A 538 -3.27 -15.39 -19.89
CA ARG A 538 -3.71 -14.25 -19.09
C ARG A 538 -2.48 -13.45 -18.72
N ASP A 539 -2.65 -12.14 -18.57
CA ASP A 539 -1.61 -11.24 -18.07
C ASP A 539 -0.29 -11.38 -18.84
N VAL A 540 -0.39 -11.34 -20.17
CA VAL A 540 0.77 -11.45 -21.06
C VAL A 540 1.54 -10.14 -21.05
N VAL A 541 2.74 -10.17 -20.49
CA VAL A 541 3.59 -9.00 -20.28
C VAL A 541 4.96 -9.24 -20.90
N ALA A 542 5.41 -8.30 -21.72
CA ALA A 542 6.78 -8.31 -22.26
C ALA A 542 7.75 -7.84 -21.17
N VAL A 543 8.76 -8.65 -20.85
CA VAL A 543 9.76 -8.36 -19.80
C VAL A 543 11.02 -7.74 -20.39
N TYR A 544 11.36 -8.13 -21.62
CA TYR A 544 12.57 -7.70 -22.30
C TYR A 544 12.40 -7.75 -23.80
N MET A 545 12.86 -6.73 -24.50
CA MET A 545 12.96 -6.66 -25.95
C MET A 545 14.16 -5.81 -26.35
N ALA A 546 15.06 -6.34 -27.18
CA ALA A 546 16.33 -5.68 -27.50
C ALA A 546 16.86 -6.12 -28.88
N PRO A 547 17.80 -5.36 -29.49
CA PRO A 547 18.42 -5.77 -30.74
C PRO A 547 19.30 -6.97 -30.44
N GLN A 548 19.38 -7.89 -31.38
CA GLN A 548 20.26 -9.03 -31.22
C GLN A 548 20.98 -9.28 -32.54
N GLU A 549 22.31 -9.25 -32.50
CA GLU A 549 23.13 -9.48 -33.69
C GLU A 549 23.22 -10.97 -34.05
N GLU A 550 23.31 -11.83 -33.03
CA GLU A 550 23.45 -13.28 -33.19
C GLU A 550 22.37 -14.03 -32.42
N ARG A 551 21.76 -15.05 -33.04
CA ARG A 551 20.77 -15.90 -32.36
C ARG A 551 21.42 -16.63 -31.18
N VAL A 552 20.77 -16.57 -30.02
CA VAL A 552 21.15 -17.42 -28.87
C VAL A 552 20.60 -18.83 -29.10
N TYR A 553 19.45 -18.94 -29.80
CA TYR A 553 18.84 -20.22 -30.16
C TYR A 553 19.10 -20.56 -31.63
N ASN A 554 20.14 -21.36 -31.86
CA ASN A 554 20.62 -21.76 -33.20
C ASN A 554 19.77 -22.86 -33.88
N SER A 555 18.84 -23.50 -33.15
CA SER A 555 17.97 -24.57 -33.64
C SER A 555 16.51 -24.10 -33.78
N ALA A 556 15.72 -24.81 -34.60
CA ALA A 556 14.31 -24.51 -34.82
C ALA A 556 13.49 -24.71 -33.54
N PHE A 557 13.17 -23.61 -32.85
CA PHE A 557 12.23 -23.49 -31.73
C PHE A 557 12.28 -24.65 -30.72
N GLU A 558 13.25 -24.60 -29.80
CA GLU A 558 13.36 -25.59 -28.74
C GLU A 558 12.29 -25.34 -27.67
N LEU A 559 11.37 -26.29 -27.50
CA LEU A 559 10.52 -26.32 -26.31
C LEU A 559 11.39 -26.85 -25.17
N THR A 560 11.96 -25.94 -24.40
CA THR A 560 12.41 -26.27 -23.06
C THR A 560 11.18 -26.36 -22.19
N THR A 561 10.42 -27.47 -22.28
CA THR A 561 9.76 -27.93 -21.05
C THR A 561 10.89 -28.01 -20.04
N ALA A 562 10.80 -27.30 -18.93
CA ALA A 562 11.55 -27.75 -17.78
C ALA A 562 11.04 -29.18 -17.58
N THR A 563 11.83 -30.16 -18.03
CA THR A 563 11.44 -31.55 -17.95
C THR A 563 11.13 -31.79 -16.48
N GLU A 564 10.20 -32.70 -16.20
CA GLU A 564 9.96 -33.13 -14.82
C GLU A 564 11.31 -33.47 -14.15
N GLU A 565 12.28 -33.98 -14.91
CA GLU A 565 13.70 -34.16 -14.56
C GLU A 565 14.42 -32.87 -14.12
N MET A 566 14.32 -31.76 -14.87
CA MET A 566 14.97 -30.48 -14.54
C MET A 566 14.34 -29.78 -13.33
N LEU A 567 13.00 -29.74 -13.24
CA LEU A 567 12.30 -29.23 -12.05
C LEU A 567 12.45 -30.18 -10.85
N SER A 568 12.61 -31.49 -11.09
CA SER A 568 12.94 -32.44 -10.02
C SER A 568 14.38 -32.30 -9.52
N ALA A 569 15.31 -31.84 -10.37
CA ALA A 569 16.70 -31.61 -9.97
C ALA A 569 16.83 -30.40 -9.03
N PHE A 570 16.03 -29.34 -9.27
CA PHE A 570 15.96 -28.20 -8.37
C PHE A 570 14.52 -27.62 -8.29
N PRO A 571 13.64 -28.22 -7.47
CA PRO A 571 12.28 -27.73 -7.22
C PRO A 571 12.18 -26.24 -6.84
N PRO A 572 13.16 -25.64 -6.12
CA PRO A 572 13.06 -24.23 -5.74
C PRO A 572 13.07 -23.25 -6.92
N LEU A 573 13.57 -23.63 -8.10
CA LEU A 573 13.56 -22.76 -9.28
C LEU A 573 12.14 -22.37 -9.73
N GLN A 574 11.18 -23.30 -9.58
CA GLN A 574 9.77 -23.02 -9.89
C GLN A 574 9.19 -21.96 -8.95
N ASP A 575 9.50 -22.03 -7.65
CA ASP A 575 9.03 -21.03 -6.68
C ASP A 575 9.63 -19.66 -7.03
N VAL A 576 10.95 -19.61 -7.31
CA VAL A 576 11.64 -18.38 -7.70
C VAL A 576 11.00 -17.72 -8.93
N LEU A 577 10.81 -18.48 -10.01
CA LEU A 577 10.24 -17.95 -11.24
C LEU A 577 8.78 -17.53 -11.08
N SER A 578 7.97 -18.32 -10.36
CA SER A 578 6.58 -18.00 -10.07
C SER A 578 6.46 -16.72 -9.24
N GLN A 579 7.26 -16.57 -8.18
CA GLN A 579 7.21 -15.36 -7.34
C GLN A 579 7.69 -14.14 -8.10
N LEU A 580 8.82 -14.22 -8.81
CA LEU A 580 9.32 -13.11 -9.61
C LEU A 580 8.30 -12.66 -10.67
N ALA A 581 7.62 -13.58 -11.35
CA ALA A 581 6.61 -13.23 -12.35
C ALA A 581 5.37 -12.59 -11.73
N LYS A 582 4.86 -13.12 -10.60
CA LYS A 582 3.74 -12.52 -9.86
C LYS A 582 4.06 -11.11 -9.38
N SER A 583 5.25 -10.94 -8.80
CA SER A 583 5.68 -9.65 -8.27
C SER A 583 5.95 -8.67 -9.40
N PHE A 584 6.49 -9.09 -10.55
CA PHE A 584 6.66 -8.26 -11.73
C PHE A 584 5.33 -7.67 -12.24
N ILE A 585 4.31 -8.51 -12.43
CA ILE A 585 2.99 -8.07 -12.93
C ILE A 585 2.31 -7.13 -11.93
N SER A 586 2.53 -7.36 -10.64
CA SER A 586 2.01 -6.49 -9.58
C SER A 586 2.75 -5.15 -9.50
N LEU A 587 4.04 -5.11 -9.81
CA LEU A 587 4.83 -3.88 -9.82
C LEU A 587 4.53 -2.98 -11.01
N GLU A 588 4.25 -3.56 -12.19
CA GLU A 588 4.00 -2.80 -13.43
C GLU A 588 2.88 -1.76 -13.28
N THR A 589 1.89 -2.01 -12.43
CA THR A 589 0.77 -1.08 -12.18
C THR A 589 1.20 0.18 -11.42
N TYR A 590 2.30 0.13 -10.65
CA TYR A 590 2.84 1.25 -9.87
C TYR A 590 3.91 2.05 -10.62
N VAL A 591 4.47 1.48 -11.68
CA VAL A 591 5.58 2.10 -12.42
C VAL A 591 5.01 2.93 -13.58
N PRO A 592 5.51 4.17 -13.81
CA PRO A 592 5.12 4.98 -14.96
C PRO A 592 5.34 4.21 -16.28
N SER A 593 4.39 4.28 -17.21
CA SER A 593 4.46 3.50 -18.46
C SER A 593 5.71 3.82 -19.28
N THR A 594 6.20 5.07 -19.23
CA THR A 594 7.47 5.48 -19.85
C THR A 594 8.65 4.66 -19.34
N VAL A 595 8.72 4.44 -18.02
CA VAL A 595 9.77 3.64 -17.37
C VAL A 595 9.62 2.17 -17.75
N VAL A 596 8.39 1.65 -17.75
CA VAL A 596 8.09 0.27 -18.20
C VAL A 596 8.52 0.08 -19.67
N ARG A 597 8.21 1.03 -20.56
CA ARG A 597 8.62 0.99 -21.97
C ARG A 597 10.15 1.02 -22.11
N TYR A 598 10.83 1.87 -21.33
CA TYR A 598 12.28 1.96 -21.36
C TYR A 598 12.96 0.69 -20.84
N LEU A 599 12.43 0.08 -19.78
CA LEU A 599 12.85 -1.23 -19.29
C LEU A 599 12.64 -2.33 -20.32
N THR A 600 11.45 -2.35 -20.92
CA THR A 600 11.08 -3.36 -21.91
C THR A 600 11.93 -3.21 -23.17
N ALA A 601 12.39 -2.01 -23.52
CA ALA A 601 13.38 -1.78 -24.59
C ALA A 601 14.80 -2.29 -24.26
N GLY A 602 14.99 -2.95 -23.10
CA GLY A 602 16.27 -3.47 -22.67
C GLY A 602 17.20 -2.41 -22.08
N ASN A 603 16.71 -1.20 -21.83
CA ASN A 603 17.48 -0.13 -21.20
C ASN A 603 17.36 -0.18 -19.67
N ASN A 604 18.22 0.56 -18.97
CA ASN A 604 18.16 0.71 -17.52
C ASN A 604 17.51 2.05 -17.20
N PRO A 605 16.37 2.13 -16.49
CA PRO A 605 15.74 3.39 -16.08
C PRO A 605 16.71 4.38 -15.49
N ARG A 606 17.70 3.94 -14.71
CA ARG A 606 18.69 4.84 -14.12
C ARG A 606 19.56 5.59 -15.14
N SER A 607 19.61 5.15 -16.40
CA SER A 607 20.26 5.90 -17.48
C SER A 607 19.32 6.84 -18.25
N LEU A 608 18.05 6.94 -17.83
CA LEU A 608 17.06 7.80 -18.46
C LEU A 608 17.46 9.26 -18.23
N GLN A 609 17.84 9.92 -19.31
CA GLN A 609 18.28 11.31 -19.28
C GLN A 609 17.08 12.24 -19.06
N ALA A 610 17.32 13.34 -18.36
CA ALA A 610 16.33 14.39 -18.22
C ALA A 610 16.13 15.12 -19.56
N ILE A 611 14.88 15.28 -19.97
CA ILE A 611 14.53 15.87 -21.25
C ILE A 611 13.49 16.97 -21.13
N SER A 612 13.41 17.85 -22.13
CA SER A 612 12.32 18.81 -22.31
C SER A 612 11.55 18.50 -23.59
N THR A 613 10.21 18.55 -23.54
CA THR A 613 9.34 18.32 -24.69
C THR A 613 7.99 19.03 -24.53
N GLY A 614 7.37 19.43 -25.64
CA GLY A 614 5.98 19.90 -25.65
C GLY A 614 4.99 18.76 -25.46
N VAL A 615 3.97 18.97 -24.63
CA VAL A 615 2.87 18.01 -24.38
C VAL A 615 1.52 18.73 -24.28
N VAL A 616 0.44 18.00 -24.57
CA VAL A 616 -0.91 18.41 -24.16
C VAL A 616 -1.13 17.85 -22.74
N MET A 617 -1.10 18.72 -21.75
CA MET A 617 -1.34 18.39 -20.36
C MET A 617 -2.84 18.26 -20.09
N PHE A 618 -3.20 17.28 -19.28
CA PHE A 618 -4.56 16.95 -18.88
C PHE A 618 -4.65 16.95 -17.35
N ALA A 619 -5.69 17.60 -16.81
CA ALA A 619 -6.08 17.46 -15.41
C ALA A 619 -7.60 17.32 -15.30
N THR A 620 -8.05 16.44 -14.42
CA THR A 620 -9.47 16.32 -14.06
C THR A 620 -9.61 16.20 -12.56
N ASP A 621 -10.73 16.71 -12.04
CA ASP A 621 -11.07 16.64 -10.62
C ASP A 621 -12.59 16.47 -10.41
N ILE A 622 -12.98 15.91 -9.25
CA ILE A 622 -14.39 15.77 -8.89
C ILE A 622 -14.94 17.12 -8.42
N CYS A 623 -16.03 17.55 -9.04
CA CYS A 623 -16.67 18.81 -8.73
C CYS A 623 -17.27 18.80 -7.32
N SER A 624 -16.90 19.81 -6.51
CA SER A 624 -17.38 19.96 -5.12
C SER A 624 -17.11 18.74 -4.23
N PHE A 625 -15.94 18.11 -4.41
CA PHE A 625 -15.56 16.92 -3.64
C PHE A 625 -15.45 17.16 -2.13
N THR A 626 -14.93 18.29 -1.65
CA THR A 626 -14.83 18.54 -0.20
C THR A 626 -16.21 18.45 0.50
N PRO A 627 -17.26 19.20 0.09
CA PRO A 627 -18.62 19.02 0.62
C PRO A 627 -19.18 17.60 0.49
N LEU A 628 -18.79 16.87 -0.55
CA LEU A 628 -19.20 15.48 -0.74
C LEU A 628 -18.53 14.58 0.32
N SER A 629 -17.21 14.67 0.45
CA SER A 629 -16.38 13.79 1.28
C SER A 629 -16.52 14.02 2.78
N GLU A 630 -16.78 15.26 3.24
CA GLU A 630 -16.79 15.60 4.68
C GLU A 630 -17.86 14.85 5.47
N LYS A 631 -19.00 14.56 4.83
CA LYS A 631 -20.09 13.80 5.42
C LYS A 631 -20.07 12.32 5.01
N CYS A 632 -19.28 11.92 4.02
CA CYS A 632 -19.16 10.52 3.60
C CYS A 632 -18.26 9.73 4.55
N SER A 633 -18.52 8.43 4.67
CA SER A 633 -17.56 7.51 5.30
C SER A 633 -16.32 7.37 4.43
N LEU A 634 -15.17 7.06 5.04
CA LEU A 634 -13.90 6.86 4.31
C LEU A 634 -14.04 5.77 3.23
N THR A 635 -14.82 4.71 3.49
CA THR A 635 -15.07 3.64 2.52
C THR A 635 -15.86 4.11 1.31
N GLU A 636 -16.87 4.98 1.49
CA GLU A 636 -17.62 5.57 0.38
C GLU A 636 -16.71 6.48 -0.46
N VAL A 637 -15.89 7.31 0.20
CA VAL A 637 -14.92 8.17 -0.50
C VAL A 637 -13.97 7.35 -1.36
N TRP A 638 -13.40 6.28 -0.79
CA TRP A 638 -12.53 5.36 -1.53
C TRP A 638 -13.23 4.71 -2.73
N LEU A 639 -14.48 4.26 -2.57
CA LEU A 639 -15.24 3.62 -3.65
C LEU A 639 -15.47 4.59 -4.82
N ILE A 640 -15.83 5.84 -4.54
CA ILE A 640 -16.04 6.87 -5.57
C ILE A 640 -14.73 7.18 -6.29
N CYS A 641 -13.67 7.49 -5.52
CA CYS A 641 -12.37 7.82 -6.08
C CYS A 641 -11.87 6.70 -6.99
N ASN A 642 -11.92 5.45 -6.54
CA ASN A 642 -11.49 4.32 -7.37
C ASN A 642 -12.34 4.14 -8.62
N THR A 643 -13.67 4.23 -8.50
CA THR A 643 -14.57 4.12 -9.66
C THR A 643 -14.28 5.22 -10.70
N PHE A 644 -14.02 6.45 -10.23
CA PHE A 644 -13.73 7.59 -11.08
C PHE A 644 -12.32 7.49 -11.70
N ILE A 645 -11.30 7.16 -10.91
CA ILE A 645 -9.92 6.97 -11.36
C ILE A 645 -9.85 5.87 -12.41
N ASP A 646 -10.53 4.74 -12.22
CA ASP A 646 -10.52 3.63 -13.19
C ASP A 646 -11.13 4.05 -14.53
N ALA A 647 -12.22 4.82 -14.51
CA ALA A 647 -12.81 5.36 -15.73
C ALA A 647 -11.89 6.38 -16.42
N CYS A 648 -11.25 7.27 -15.66
CA CYS A 648 -10.30 8.25 -16.18
C CYS A 648 -9.08 7.57 -16.81
N THR A 649 -8.43 6.66 -16.07
CA THR A 649 -7.25 5.94 -16.55
C THR A 649 -7.56 5.14 -17.81
N ALA A 650 -8.71 4.45 -17.87
CA ALA A 650 -9.14 3.72 -19.06
C ALA A 650 -9.34 4.64 -20.27
N ALA A 651 -10.05 5.77 -20.13
CA ALA A 651 -10.28 6.71 -21.23
C ALA A 651 -8.99 7.36 -21.73
N ILE A 652 -8.10 7.77 -20.80
CA ILE A 652 -6.80 8.37 -21.13
C ILE A 652 -5.93 7.38 -21.91
N VAL A 653 -5.79 6.15 -21.41
CA VAL A 653 -4.96 5.11 -22.05
C VAL A 653 -5.55 4.71 -23.41
N GLN A 654 -6.88 4.64 -23.54
CA GLN A 654 -7.56 4.32 -24.80
C GLN A 654 -7.24 5.34 -25.91
N GLU A 655 -7.16 6.62 -25.56
CA GLU A 655 -6.78 7.70 -26.48
C GLU A 655 -5.27 8.01 -26.44
N ARG A 656 -4.46 7.08 -25.91
CA ARG A 656 -2.98 7.13 -25.90
C ARG A 656 -2.37 8.31 -25.15
N GLY A 657 -3.06 8.75 -24.12
CA GLY A 657 -2.48 9.56 -23.07
C GLY A 657 -1.73 8.69 -22.07
N GLU A 658 -0.85 9.34 -21.32
CA GLU A 658 -0.09 8.74 -20.24
C GLU A 658 -0.53 9.33 -18.92
N VAL A 659 -0.99 8.45 -18.02
CA VAL A 659 -1.32 8.83 -16.64
C VAL A 659 -0.03 9.12 -15.89
N ILE A 660 0.08 10.33 -15.34
CA ILE A 660 1.24 10.78 -14.57
C ILE A 660 1.06 10.33 -13.12
N LYS A 661 0.04 10.89 -12.44
CA LYS A 661 -0.22 10.65 -11.02
C LYS A 661 -1.70 10.72 -10.69
N LEU A 662 -2.07 9.98 -9.65
CA LEU A 662 -3.40 9.97 -9.03
C LEU A 662 -3.34 10.73 -7.71
N ILE A 663 -4.03 11.86 -7.58
CA ILE A 663 -3.92 12.75 -6.41
C ILE A 663 -5.32 12.90 -5.79
N GLY A 664 -5.68 11.98 -4.90
CA GLY A 664 -7.02 11.99 -4.30
C GLY A 664 -8.09 11.71 -5.35
N ASP A 665 -8.94 12.69 -5.61
CA ASP A 665 -9.96 12.74 -6.65
C ASP A 665 -9.46 13.28 -8.00
N CYS A 666 -8.23 13.79 -8.04
CA CYS A 666 -7.62 14.33 -9.24
C CYS A 666 -6.81 13.28 -10.03
N VAL A 667 -6.96 13.29 -11.36
CA VAL A 667 -6.11 12.51 -12.28
C VAL A 667 -5.35 13.47 -13.20
N THR A 668 -4.02 13.32 -13.23
CA THR A 668 -3.14 14.10 -14.12
C THR A 668 -2.56 13.20 -15.19
N ALA A 669 -2.53 13.69 -16.43
CA ALA A 669 -2.02 12.95 -17.57
C ALA A 669 -1.40 13.89 -18.61
N TYR A 670 -0.71 13.32 -19.59
CA TYR A 670 -0.27 14.06 -20.76
C TYR A 670 -0.54 13.26 -22.04
N PHE A 671 -0.71 13.98 -23.15
CA PHE A 671 -0.87 13.44 -24.48
C PHE A 671 0.25 13.97 -25.39
N PRO A 672 0.60 13.21 -26.45
CA PRO A 672 1.50 13.70 -27.48
C PRO A 672 1.02 15.04 -28.07
N PRO A 673 1.93 15.94 -28.47
CA PRO A 673 1.57 17.25 -29.04
C PRO A 673 0.71 17.13 -30.31
N THR A 674 0.78 15.99 -31.00
CA THR A 674 0.02 15.66 -32.22
C THR A 674 -1.36 15.06 -31.96
N ASN A 675 -1.72 14.78 -30.69
CA ASN A 675 -2.93 14.04 -30.33
C ASN A 675 -3.89 14.86 -29.44
N ALA A 676 -4.07 16.14 -29.75
CA ALA A 676 -5.02 17.01 -29.04
C ALA A 676 -6.47 16.53 -29.18
N ASP A 677 -6.86 16.00 -30.36
CA ASP A 677 -8.17 15.40 -30.59
C ASP A 677 -8.44 14.22 -29.66
N GLY A 678 -7.46 13.32 -29.47
CA GLY A 678 -7.55 12.20 -28.55
C GLY A 678 -7.73 12.64 -27.11
N ALA A 679 -7.03 13.71 -26.69
CA ALA A 679 -7.21 14.30 -25.37
C ALA A 679 -8.67 14.78 -25.17
N VAL A 680 -9.25 15.50 -26.13
CA VAL A 680 -10.66 15.94 -26.07
C VAL A 680 -11.63 14.76 -26.07
N MET A 681 -11.37 13.70 -26.85
CA MET A 681 -12.20 12.49 -26.85
C MET A 681 -12.18 11.79 -25.49
N ALA A 682 -11.01 11.69 -24.84
CA ALA A 682 -10.89 11.15 -23.49
C ALA A 682 -11.71 11.99 -22.49
N CYS A 683 -11.66 13.33 -22.57
CA CYS A 683 -12.48 14.20 -21.74
C CYS A 683 -13.98 13.92 -21.90
N GLN A 684 -14.45 13.79 -23.14
CA GLN A 684 -15.86 13.50 -23.46
C GLN A 684 -16.29 12.13 -22.89
N GLU A 685 -15.45 11.10 -23.02
CA GLU A 685 -15.73 9.77 -22.47
C GLU A 685 -15.87 9.78 -20.94
N ILE A 686 -14.99 10.52 -20.24
CA ILE A 686 -15.03 10.66 -18.78
C ILE A 686 -16.31 11.38 -18.32
N VAL A 687 -16.67 12.49 -18.95
CA VAL A 687 -17.89 13.22 -18.58
C VAL A 687 -19.14 12.38 -18.88
N ALA A 688 -19.16 11.66 -20.01
CA ALA A 688 -20.26 10.75 -20.35
C ALA A 688 -20.38 9.61 -19.34
N PHE A 689 -19.25 9.05 -18.88
CA PHE A 689 -19.22 8.06 -17.81
C PHE A 689 -19.85 8.59 -16.53
N CYS A 690 -19.49 9.80 -16.09
CA CYS A 690 -20.11 10.41 -14.90
C CYS A 690 -21.62 10.62 -15.08
N THR A 691 -22.07 11.04 -16.26
CA THR A 691 -23.51 11.17 -16.57
C THR A 691 -24.23 9.81 -16.52
N GLY A 692 -23.65 8.76 -17.12
CA GLY A 692 -24.18 7.40 -17.04
C GLY A 692 -24.21 6.86 -15.61
N LEU A 693 -23.16 7.15 -14.82
CA LEU A 693 -23.07 6.78 -13.42
C LEU A 693 -24.19 7.43 -12.59
N ARG A 694 -24.43 8.73 -12.77
CA ARG A 694 -25.54 9.42 -12.09
C ARG A 694 -26.90 8.84 -12.45
N ALA A 695 -27.13 8.55 -13.73
CA ALA A 695 -28.37 7.95 -14.20
C ALA A 695 -28.61 6.54 -13.61
N ALA A 696 -27.58 5.70 -13.59
CA ALA A 696 -27.65 4.32 -13.09
C ALA A 696 -27.97 4.22 -11.58
N PHE A 697 -27.57 5.23 -10.81
CA PHE A 697 -27.80 5.29 -9.36
C PHE A 697 -28.88 6.29 -8.94
N SER A 698 -29.68 6.81 -9.89
CA SER A 698 -30.72 7.81 -9.61
C SER A 698 -31.82 7.30 -8.66
N ASP A 699 -32.14 6.00 -8.71
CA ASP A 699 -33.17 5.36 -7.87
C ASP A 699 -32.64 4.85 -6.52
N VAL A 700 -31.32 4.90 -6.31
CA VAL A 700 -30.68 4.37 -5.09
C VAL A 700 -30.04 5.52 -4.32
N LEU A 701 -30.17 5.52 -2.99
CA LEU A 701 -29.47 6.49 -2.15
C LEU A 701 -27.98 6.12 -2.05
N ASP A 702 -27.26 6.36 -3.15
CA ASP A 702 -25.84 6.10 -3.30
C ASP A 702 -25.11 7.38 -3.72
N VAL A 703 -23.91 7.57 -3.19
CA VAL A 703 -23.08 8.75 -3.43
C VAL A 703 -22.66 8.91 -4.90
N ARG A 704 -22.65 7.81 -5.67
CA ARG A 704 -22.39 7.81 -7.13
C ARG A 704 -23.42 8.63 -7.92
N GLN A 705 -24.61 8.88 -7.36
CA GLN A 705 -25.66 9.65 -8.02
C GLN A 705 -25.36 11.16 -8.16
N VAL A 706 -24.36 11.68 -7.43
CA VAL A 706 -24.02 13.11 -7.39
C VAL A 706 -22.63 13.42 -7.94
N VAL A 707 -21.93 12.43 -8.51
CA VAL A 707 -20.56 12.60 -9.02
C VAL A 707 -20.59 13.37 -10.35
N ALA A 708 -19.85 14.46 -10.41
CA ALA A 708 -19.58 15.24 -11.62
C ALA A 708 -18.10 15.64 -11.63
N CYS A 709 -17.53 15.91 -12.79
CA CYS A 709 -16.12 16.25 -12.94
C CYS A 709 -15.91 17.47 -13.84
N GLY A 710 -14.82 18.18 -13.59
CA GLY A 710 -14.26 19.19 -14.49
C GLY A 710 -13.01 18.62 -15.15
N VAL A 711 -12.74 19.01 -16.39
CA VAL A 711 -11.55 18.60 -17.14
C VAL A 711 -10.90 19.81 -17.81
N GLY A 712 -9.62 20.03 -17.52
CA GLY A 712 -8.79 21.07 -18.12
C GLY A 712 -7.74 20.49 -19.07
N LEU A 713 -7.57 21.10 -20.24
CA LEU A 713 -6.48 20.82 -21.16
C LEU A 713 -5.63 22.06 -21.40
N ASP A 714 -4.32 21.90 -21.35
CA ASP A 714 -3.37 22.94 -21.70
C ASP A 714 -2.20 22.37 -22.52
N TYR A 715 -1.48 23.20 -23.24
CA TYR A 715 -0.29 22.81 -24.00
C TYR A 715 0.91 23.64 -23.60
N GLY A 716 2.05 22.98 -23.43
CA GLY A 716 3.32 23.65 -23.16
C GLY A 716 4.47 22.66 -22.99
N ASP A 717 5.66 23.22 -22.78
CA ASP A 717 6.86 22.42 -22.57
C ASP A 717 6.93 21.91 -21.13
N VAL A 718 7.32 20.64 -21.00
CA VAL A 718 7.56 19.97 -19.72
C VAL A 718 8.94 19.37 -19.69
N VAL A 719 9.56 19.45 -18.52
CA VAL A 719 10.75 18.69 -18.17
C VAL A 719 10.30 17.33 -17.64
N MET A 720 10.85 16.26 -18.23
CA MET A 720 10.68 14.90 -17.77
C MET A 720 12.02 14.41 -17.22
N ALA A 721 12.06 14.06 -15.94
CA ALA A 721 13.29 13.65 -15.27
C ALA A 721 13.01 12.52 -14.27
N GLN A 722 14.00 11.65 -14.12
CA GLN A 722 14.04 10.69 -13.03
C GLN A 722 14.73 11.32 -11.82
N CYS A 723 14.10 11.24 -10.65
CA CYS A 723 14.59 11.87 -9.43
C CYS A 723 14.57 10.87 -8.26
N GLY A 724 15.51 11.01 -7.33
CA GLY A 724 15.62 10.16 -6.13
C GLY A 724 16.76 9.14 -6.18
N SER A 725 16.99 8.49 -5.03
CA SER A 725 18.15 7.64 -4.75
C SER A 725 17.80 6.13 -4.78
N MET A 726 18.72 5.29 -4.28
CA MET A 726 18.56 3.81 -4.25
C MET A 726 17.30 3.33 -3.52
N GLY A 727 16.79 4.11 -2.54
CA GLY A 727 15.65 3.72 -1.72
C GLY A 727 14.29 4.07 -2.32
N MET A 728 14.20 5.15 -3.10
CA MET A 728 12.97 5.60 -3.72
C MET A 728 13.28 6.49 -4.93
N THR A 729 12.65 6.19 -6.05
CA THR A 729 12.82 6.86 -7.34
C THR A 729 11.46 7.27 -7.87
N GLU A 730 11.36 8.51 -8.35
CA GLU A 730 10.16 9.06 -8.95
C GLU A 730 10.45 9.51 -10.40
N PHE A 731 9.49 9.29 -11.31
CA PHE A 731 9.49 9.96 -12.61
C PHE A 731 8.67 11.25 -12.48
N VAL A 732 9.32 12.39 -12.69
CA VAL A 732 8.72 13.71 -12.54
C VAL A 732 8.47 14.31 -13.91
N VAL A 733 7.23 14.75 -14.13
CA VAL A 733 6.83 15.60 -15.27
C VAL A 733 6.51 16.97 -14.69
N ALA A 734 7.32 17.97 -15.03
CA ALA A 734 7.25 19.30 -14.46
C ALA A 734 7.38 20.38 -15.54
N GLY A 735 6.40 21.26 -15.63
CA GLY A 735 6.46 22.48 -16.45
C GLY A 735 5.48 23.51 -15.92
N GLU A 736 5.57 24.74 -16.44
CA GLU A 736 4.59 25.80 -16.13
C GLU A 736 3.16 25.34 -16.49
N VAL A 737 3.02 24.63 -17.61
CA VAL A 737 1.79 23.99 -18.07
C VAL A 737 1.21 23.01 -17.04
N SER A 738 2.03 22.36 -16.21
CA SER A 738 1.56 21.41 -15.19
C SER A 738 0.83 22.11 -14.03
N ALA A 739 1.17 23.35 -13.73
CA ALA A 739 0.43 24.16 -12.76
C ALA A 739 -0.79 24.81 -13.41
N ARG A 740 -0.59 25.41 -14.59
CA ARG A 740 -1.66 26.13 -15.31
C ARG A 740 -2.83 25.24 -15.71
N VAL A 741 -2.60 23.98 -16.07
CA VAL A 741 -3.69 23.03 -16.38
C VAL A 741 -4.66 22.82 -15.20
N MET A 742 -4.17 22.90 -13.96
CA MET A 742 -5.01 22.78 -12.76
C MET A 742 -5.89 24.01 -12.59
N GLU A 743 -5.41 25.18 -12.99
CA GLU A 743 -6.20 26.42 -13.02
C GLU A 743 -7.24 26.39 -14.15
N VAL A 744 -6.88 25.83 -15.31
CA VAL A 744 -7.82 25.58 -16.42
C VAL A 744 -8.91 24.60 -16.00
N GLU A 745 -8.58 23.54 -15.26
CA GLU A 745 -9.57 22.65 -14.65
C GLU A 745 -10.44 23.42 -13.65
N ALA A 746 -9.87 24.28 -12.82
CA ALA A 746 -10.63 25.09 -11.86
C ALA A 746 -11.66 26.00 -12.56
N LEU A 747 -11.26 26.61 -13.70
CA LEU A 747 -12.06 27.52 -14.52
C LEU A 747 -13.35 26.87 -15.07
N THR A 748 -13.39 25.53 -15.20
CA THR A 748 -14.61 24.78 -15.61
C THR A 748 -15.83 25.17 -14.78
N ARG A 749 -15.61 25.42 -13.48
CA ARG A 749 -16.65 25.75 -12.49
C ARG A 749 -17.21 27.16 -12.67
N GLU A 750 -16.43 28.08 -13.23
CA GLU A 750 -16.79 29.49 -13.40
C GLU A 750 -17.43 29.72 -14.76
N VAL A 751 -16.92 29.05 -15.79
CA VAL A 751 -17.45 29.10 -17.16
C VAL A 751 -18.75 28.27 -17.30
N GLY A 752 -18.96 27.28 -16.43
CA GLY A 752 -20.13 26.40 -16.47
C GLY A 752 -20.06 25.35 -17.58
N ARG A 753 -18.85 24.94 -17.97
CA ARG A 753 -18.58 23.89 -18.97
C ARG A 753 -17.70 22.82 -18.35
N ALA A 754 -18.02 21.56 -18.60
CA ALA A 754 -17.30 20.43 -18.02
C ALA A 754 -15.87 20.28 -18.57
N ILE A 755 -15.62 20.76 -19.80
CA ILE A 755 -14.33 20.64 -20.48
C ILE A 755 -13.89 22.03 -20.95
N VAL A 756 -12.73 22.47 -20.47
CA VAL A 756 -12.09 23.73 -20.87
C VAL A 756 -10.70 23.46 -21.43
N ILE A 757 -10.38 24.12 -22.54
CA ILE A 757 -9.10 24.01 -23.24
C ILE A 757 -8.48 25.40 -23.42
N THR A 758 -7.16 25.50 -23.43
CA THR A 758 -6.45 26.75 -23.77
C THR A 758 -6.32 26.93 -25.29
N GLU A 759 -6.10 28.16 -25.74
CA GLU A 759 -5.86 28.49 -27.15
C GLU A 759 -4.75 27.63 -27.80
N PRO A 760 -3.59 27.39 -27.15
CA PRO A 760 -2.58 26.48 -27.68
C PRO A 760 -3.07 25.05 -27.96
N VAL A 761 -4.05 24.55 -27.20
CA VAL A 761 -4.69 23.25 -27.48
C VAL A 761 -5.67 23.37 -28.63
N ALA A 762 -6.48 24.43 -28.66
CA ALA A 762 -7.47 24.68 -29.72
C ALA A 762 -6.82 24.78 -31.11
N ASP A 763 -5.61 25.36 -31.20
CA ASP A 763 -4.84 25.46 -32.43
C ASP A 763 -4.34 24.10 -32.96
N ARG A 764 -4.23 23.10 -32.08
CA ARG A 764 -3.78 21.74 -32.40
C ARG A 764 -4.92 20.77 -32.69
N LEU A 765 -6.17 21.20 -32.52
CA LEU A 765 -7.34 20.40 -32.87
C LEU A 765 -7.50 20.27 -34.39
N SER A 766 -8.11 19.16 -34.82
CA SER A 766 -8.52 19.02 -36.21
C SER A 766 -9.56 20.08 -36.60
N PRO A 767 -9.61 20.50 -37.88
CA PRO A 767 -10.56 21.53 -38.33
C PRO A 767 -12.02 21.25 -37.94
N LYS A 768 -12.40 19.96 -37.96
CA LYS A 768 -13.75 19.53 -37.56
C LYS A 768 -14.06 19.89 -36.09
N MET A 769 -13.14 19.62 -35.17
CA MET A 769 -13.32 19.93 -33.75
C MET A 769 -13.18 21.43 -33.49
N ARG A 770 -12.25 22.11 -34.16
CA ARG A 770 -12.01 23.54 -34.01
C ARG A 770 -13.20 24.41 -34.45
N ASP A 771 -13.82 24.09 -35.58
CA ASP A 771 -14.82 24.99 -36.19
C ASP A 771 -16.22 24.83 -35.58
N THR A 772 -16.53 23.66 -35.01
CA THR A 772 -17.89 23.33 -34.53
C THR A 772 -17.96 22.82 -33.10
N GLY A 773 -16.81 22.51 -32.48
CA GLY A 773 -16.74 21.83 -31.19
C GLY A 773 -16.33 22.71 -30.02
N ILE A 774 -15.98 24.00 -30.24
CA ILE A 774 -15.47 24.88 -29.18
C ILE A 774 -16.18 26.25 -29.17
N ALA A 775 -16.32 26.85 -28.00
CA ALA A 775 -16.85 28.19 -27.80
C ALA A 775 -15.92 29.01 -26.88
N PRO A 776 -15.71 30.31 -27.14
CA PRO A 776 -14.82 31.13 -26.33
C PRO A 776 -15.36 31.30 -24.91
N CYS A 777 -14.46 31.20 -23.93
CA CYS A 777 -14.73 31.52 -22.53
C CYS A 777 -14.63 33.04 -22.30
N PRO A 778 -15.40 33.61 -21.36
CA PRO A 778 -15.28 35.02 -21.01
C PRO A 778 -13.97 35.36 -20.30
N GLU A 779 -13.38 34.37 -19.61
CA GLU A 779 -12.14 34.50 -18.85
C GLU A 779 -11.08 33.53 -19.39
N GLY A 780 -9.82 33.96 -19.34
CA GLY A 780 -8.66 33.16 -19.70
C GLY A 780 -7.73 32.98 -18.50
N VAL A 781 -6.82 32.01 -18.57
CA VAL A 781 -5.86 31.71 -17.50
C VAL A 781 -4.50 32.29 -17.89
N ASP A 782 -3.85 33.04 -16.99
CA ASP A 782 -2.56 33.72 -17.23
C ASP A 782 -2.52 34.57 -18.51
N GLY A 783 -3.66 35.16 -18.89
CA GLY A 783 -3.80 35.96 -20.11
C GLY A 783 -3.91 35.14 -21.41
N ILE A 784 -3.92 33.80 -21.32
CA ILE A 784 -4.15 32.89 -22.44
C ILE A 784 -5.67 32.73 -22.63
N PRO A 785 -6.22 32.98 -23.83
CA PRO A 785 -7.62 32.72 -24.11
C PRO A 785 -8.00 31.26 -23.90
N CYS A 786 -9.16 31.02 -23.31
CA CYS A 786 -9.70 29.69 -23.07
C CYS A 786 -10.98 29.46 -23.89
N TYR A 787 -11.25 28.20 -24.21
CA TYR A 787 -12.42 27.75 -24.94
C TYR A 787 -13.08 26.58 -24.21
N GLY A 788 -14.41 26.56 -24.14
CA GLY A 788 -15.19 25.43 -23.64
C GLY A 788 -15.61 24.51 -24.79
N ILE A 789 -15.60 23.20 -24.58
CA ILE A 789 -16.15 22.25 -25.56
C ILE A 789 -17.68 22.34 -25.57
N VAL A 790 -18.27 22.43 -26.76
CA VAL A 790 -19.71 22.61 -26.97
C VAL A 790 -20.40 21.25 -27.14
N GLY A 791 -21.49 21.05 -26.41
CA GLY A 791 -22.43 19.93 -26.58
C GLY A 791 -23.43 19.88 -25.44
N ASP A 792 -24.63 19.37 -25.72
CA ASP A 792 -25.77 19.39 -24.78
C ASP A 792 -25.50 18.58 -23.49
N ASP A 793 -24.58 17.62 -23.55
CA ASP A 793 -24.21 16.74 -22.42
C ASP A 793 -23.02 17.26 -21.59
N TRP A 794 -22.42 18.41 -21.95
CA TRP A 794 -21.16 18.90 -21.37
C TRP A 794 -21.31 20.17 -20.52
N ASP A 795 -22.54 20.59 -20.23
CA ASP A 795 -22.81 21.74 -19.36
C ASP A 795 -22.61 21.38 -17.88
N LEU A 796 -21.99 22.30 -17.14
CA LEU A 796 -21.63 22.10 -15.74
C LEU A 796 -22.33 23.13 -14.84
N ASP A 797 -23.51 22.78 -14.34
CA ASP A 797 -24.23 23.61 -13.37
C ASP A 797 -23.78 23.31 -11.93
N ILE A 798 -22.80 24.08 -11.45
CA ILE A 798 -22.24 23.97 -10.10
C ILE A 798 -23.28 24.21 -9.01
N VAL A 799 -24.28 25.08 -9.24
CA VAL A 799 -25.33 25.36 -8.25
C VAL A 799 -26.21 24.13 -8.08
N THR A 800 -26.61 23.52 -9.18
CA THR A 800 -27.39 22.27 -9.15
C THR A 800 -26.57 21.11 -8.58
N ILE A 801 -25.29 20.97 -8.94
CA ILE A 801 -24.40 19.94 -8.37
C ILE A 801 -24.32 20.07 -6.84
N LYS A 802 -24.03 21.28 -6.32
CA LYS A 802 -23.99 21.52 -4.87
C LYS A 802 -25.33 21.23 -4.21
N LYS A 803 -26.43 21.68 -4.81
CA LYS A 803 -27.79 21.41 -4.31
C LYS A 803 -28.08 19.91 -4.25
N ASN A 804 -27.66 19.16 -5.25
CA ASN A 804 -27.82 17.70 -5.29
C ASN A 804 -26.99 17.02 -4.20
N ILE A 805 -25.75 17.44 -3.97
CA ILE A 805 -24.88 16.94 -2.88
C ILE A 805 -25.52 17.21 -1.51
N TYR A 806 -25.98 18.44 -1.25
CA TYR A 806 -26.65 18.76 0.01
C TYR A 806 -27.96 17.98 0.18
N SER A 807 -28.79 17.91 -0.85
CA SER A 807 -30.02 17.12 -0.84
C SER A 807 -29.78 15.62 -0.62
N PHE A 808 -28.69 15.09 -1.16
CA PHE A 808 -28.27 13.70 -0.92
C PHE A 808 -27.95 13.48 0.56
N HIS A 809 -27.13 14.36 1.15
CA HIS A 809 -26.80 14.28 2.58
C HIS A 809 -28.03 14.45 3.47
N ASP A 810 -28.93 15.38 3.16
CA ASP A 810 -30.17 15.60 3.92
C ASP A 810 -31.09 14.36 3.87
N ARG A 811 -31.25 13.75 2.69
CA ARG A 811 -32.01 12.49 2.53
C ARG A 811 -31.39 11.36 3.34
N ARG A 812 -30.06 11.28 3.37
CA ARG A 812 -29.33 10.26 4.12
C ARG A 812 -29.46 10.46 5.63
N ASP A 813 -29.35 11.69 6.10
CA ASP A 813 -29.55 12.03 7.51
C ASP A 813 -31.00 11.73 7.92
N ALA A 814 -31.99 12.01 7.07
CA ALA A 814 -33.39 11.65 7.32
C ALA A 814 -33.61 10.13 7.41
N VAL A 815 -32.99 9.33 6.53
CA VAL A 815 -33.05 7.85 6.60
C VAL A 815 -32.36 7.33 7.86
N ALA A 816 -31.22 7.90 8.25
CA ALA A 816 -30.53 7.54 9.48
C ALA A 816 -31.37 7.87 10.72
N HIS A 817 -32.01 9.04 10.76
CA HIS A 817 -32.93 9.44 11.81
C HIS A 817 -34.18 8.55 11.86
N ALA A 818 -34.75 8.19 10.71
CA ALA A 818 -35.90 7.28 10.65
C ALA A 818 -35.54 5.87 11.14
N LYS A 819 -34.35 5.35 10.78
CA LYS A 819 -33.85 4.07 11.32
C LYS A 819 -33.59 4.14 12.82
N ALA A 820 -33.03 5.23 13.32
CA ALA A 820 -32.83 5.43 14.75
C ALA A 820 -34.16 5.53 15.50
N ALA A 821 -35.15 6.23 14.94
CA ALA A 821 -36.50 6.32 15.49
C ALA A 821 -37.22 4.96 15.47
N ALA A 822 -37.14 4.20 14.38
CA ALA A 822 -37.72 2.86 14.29
C ALA A 822 -37.02 1.85 15.23
N ALA A 823 -35.69 1.95 15.39
CA ALA A 823 -34.95 1.17 16.38
C ALA A 823 -35.38 1.54 17.81
N GLN A 824 -35.60 2.83 18.07
CA GLN A 824 -36.11 3.32 19.34
C GLN A 824 -37.55 2.87 19.59
N GLU A 825 -38.44 2.92 18.59
CA GLU A 825 -39.81 2.40 18.68
C GLU A 825 -39.84 0.89 18.88
N ALA A 826 -38.93 0.14 18.26
CA ALA A 826 -38.78 -1.30 18.50
C ALA A 826 -38.29 -1.60 19.92
N LEU A 827 -37.39 -0.76 20.45
CA LEU A 827 -36.95 -0.78 21.85
C LEU A 827 -38.11 -0.43 22.82
N ASP A 828 -38.92 0.57 22.47
CA ASP A 828 -40.05 1.04 23.26
C ASP A 828 -41.23 0.04 23.21
N ALA A 829 -41.44 -0.66 22.09
CA ALA A 829 -42.41 -1.74 21.94
C ALA A 829 -41.97 -3.04 22.64
N ALA A 830 -40.66 -3.25 22.83
CA ALA A 830 -40.10 -4.34 23.62
C ALA A 830 -40.10 -4.05 25.14
N ALA A 831 -40.45 -2.83 25.56
CA ALA A 831 -40.57 -2.48 26.96
C ALA A 831 -41.90 -3.01 27.55
N PRO A 832 -41.89 -3.76 28.66
CA PRO A 832 -43.12 -4.28 29.27
C PRO A 832 -43.97 -3.14 29.85
N SER A 833 -45.27 -3.17 29.56
CA SER A 833 -46.28 -2.19 30.01
C SER A 833 -46.22 -1.91 31.53
N PRO A 834 -46.47 -0.66 31.99
CA PRO A 834 -46.16 -0.24 33.35
C PRO A 834 -47.16 -0.82 34.36
N LYS A 835 -46.66 -1.64 35.29
CA LYS A 835 -47.32 -1.81 36.59
C LYS A 835 -47.11 -0.53 37.40
N LYS A 836 -48.23 0.11 37.77
CA LYS A 836 -48.31 1.28 38.63
C LYS A 836 -47.51 1.09 39.93
N GLY A 837 -46.65 2.05 40.23
CA GLY A 837 -46.28 2.37 41.61
C GLY A 837 -44.82 2.72 41.83
N GLY A 838 -44.55 3.98 42.14
CA GLY A 838 -43.42 4.36 42.99
C GLY A 838 -42.23 5.01 42.28
N ARG A 839 -42.18 6.35 42.38
CA ARG A 839 -41.06 7.27 42.10
C ARG A 839 -39.65 6.68 42.28
N GLY A 840 -38.81 6.88 41.26
CA GLY A 840 -37.34 6.83 41.36
C GLY A 840 -36.68 6.86 39.98
N SER A 841 -35.81 7.83 39.74
CA SER A 841 -35.18 8.18 38.45
C SER A 841 -34.19 7.14 37.91
N GLY A 842 -34.22 6.89 36.59
CA GLY A 842 -33.14 6.22 35.86
C GLY A 842 -32.98 6.86 34.47
N ARG A 843 -31.77 7.34 34.16
CA ARG A 843 -31.40 8.07 32.94
C ARG A 843 -30.59 7.12 32.04
N SER A 844 -30.88 7.09 30.74
CA SER A 844 -30.25 6.23 29.75
C SER A 844 -28.84 6.69 29.36
N SER A 845 -28.05 5.69 29.00
CA SER A 845 -26.71 5.67 28.42
C SER A 845 -26.46 6.68 27.28
N SER A 846 -25.58 7.64 27.56
CA SER A 846 -24.62 8.17 26.60
C SER A 846 -23.27 7.49 26.86
N VAL A 847 -22.55 7.05 25.84
CA VAL A 847 -21.10 6.75 25.94
C VAL A 847 -20.37 8.08 26.11
N SER A 848 -20.47 8.61 27.31
CA SER A 848 -19.58 9.61 27.90
C SER A 848 -18.59 8.83 28.75
N SER A 849 -17.35 9.31 28.82
CA SER A 849 -16.33 8.87 29.76
C SER A 849 -16.93 8.34 31.07
N TYR A 850 -16.68 7.07 31.39
CA TYR A 850 -17.04 6.49 32.68
C TYR A 850 -16.28 7.24 33.78
N ALA A 851 -16.91 8.24 34.38
CA ALA A 851 -16.62 8.67 35.73
C ALA A 851 -17.68 7.98 36.59
N ALA A 852 -17.29 6.89 37.26
CA ALA A 852 -18.18 6.18 38.18
C ALA A 852 -18.61 7.14 39.30
N ASP A 853 -19.91 7.24 39.56
CA ASP A 853 -20.44 7.92 40.74
C ASP A 853 -19.90 7.19 41.98
N PRO A 854 -19.11 7.84 42.86
CA PRO A 854 -18.44 7.16 43.97
C PRO A 854 -19.39 6.68 45.08
N ASN A 855 -20.70 6.92 44.97
CA ASN A 855 -21.69 6.59 46.01
C ASN A 855 -22.79 5.59 45.57
N GLU A 856 -22.72 5.00 44.37
CA GLU A 856 -23.66 3.96 43.97
C GLU A 856 -23.30 2.62 44.65
N VAL A 857 -24.19 2.09 45.49
CA VAL A 857 -24.00 0.79 46.15
C VAL A 857 -24.20 -0.30 45.10
N LEU A 858 -23.09 -0.83 44.59
CA LEU A 858 -23.05 -1.79 43.50
C LEU A 858 -23.44 -3.20 43.99
N ASP A 859 -24.62 -3.67 43.58
CA ASP A 859 -25.10 -5.04 43.79
C ASP A 859 -24.26 -6.03 42.94
N PRO A 860 -23.69 -7.09 43.53
CA PRO A 860 -22.95 -8.13 42.79
C PRO A 860 -23.74 -8.81 41.65
N ARG A 861 -25.08 -8.76 41.66
CA ARG A 861 -25.91 -9.18 40.53
C ARG A 861 -25.68 -8.34 39.27
N MET A 862 -25.21 -7.09 39.41
CA MET A 862 -24.86 -6.24 38.27
C MET A 862 -23.57 -6.68 37.58
N ALA A 863 -22.60 -7.28 38.30
CA ALA A 863 -21.39 -7.81 37.69
C ALA A 863 -21.68 -9.03 36.80
N GLU A 864 -22.56 -9.94 37.27
CA GLU A 864 -23.05 -11.07 36.47
C GLU A 864 -23.82 -10.60 35.22
N ALA A 865 -24.74 -9.63 35.39
CA ALA A 865 -25.51 -9.08 34.29
C ALA A 865 -24.62 -8.36 33.27
N ALA A 866 -23.64 -7.57 33.73
CA ALA A 866 -22.68 -6.87 32.86
C ALA A 866 -21.81 -7.85 32.06
N TYR A 867 -21.34 -8.93 32.69
CA TYR A 867 -20.59 -9.99 31.98
C TYR A 867 -21.45 -10.66 30.91
N THR A 868 -22.66 -11.09 31.29
CA THR A 868 -23.59 -11.80 30.40
C THR A 868 -24.02 -10.91 29.23
N GLN A 869 -24.35 -9.65 29.50
CA GLN A 869 -24.71 -8.66 28.48
C GLN A 869 -23.51 -8.32 27.58
N GLY A 870 -22.30 -8.22 28.14
CA GLY A 870 -21.06 -8.00 27.38
C GLY A 870 -20.76 -9.14 26.40
N CYS A 871 -20.94 -10.39 26.82
CA CYS A 871 -20.83 -11.56 25.93
C CYS A 871 -21.94 -11.55 24.86
N GLN A 872 -23.20 -11.28 25.24
CA GLN A 872 -24.33 -11.27 24.30
C GLN A 872 -24.20 -10.18 23.23
N GLN A 873 -23.76 -8.97 23.59
CA GLN A 873 -23.52 -7.88 22.63
C GLN A 873 -22.44 -8.21 21.59
N ARG A 874 -21.54 -9.14 21.93
CA ARG A 874 -20.46 -9.62 21.05
C ARG A 874 -20.80 -10.92 20.34
N GLY A 875 -22.00 -11.49 20.57
CA GLY A 875 -22.45 -12.75 19.97
C GLY A 875 -21.80 -14.00 20.59
N GLU A 876 -21.29 -13.89 21.82
CA GLU A 876 -20.52 -14.94 22.50
C GLU A 876 -21.36 -15.63 23.61
N GLN A 877 -21.08 -16.91 23.86
CA GLN A 877 -21.72 -17.66 24.96
C GLN A 877 -20.96 -17.40 26.27
N PRO A 878 -21.62 -16.95 27.36
CA PRO A 878 -20.95 -16.69 28.62
C PRO A 878 -20.48 -17.99 29.30
N THR A 879 -19.20 -18.07 29.65
CA THR A 879 -18.67 -19.21 30.40
C THR A 879 -19.29 -19.29 31.80
N MET A 880 -20.04 -20.38 32.04
CA MET A 880 -20.78 -20.61 33.29
C MET A 880 -19.88 -20.63 34.54
N ALA A 881 -18.61 -21.02 34.41
CA ALA A 881 -17.65 -20.98 35.51
C ALA A 881 -17.37 -19.54 35.99
N ILE A 882 -17.27 -18.58 35.05
CA ILE A 882 -17.04 -17.16 35.35
C ILE A 882 -18.33 -16.53 35.91
N VAL A 883 -19.49 -16.86 35.33
CA VAL A 883 -20.81 -16.45 35.83
C VAL A 883 -21.02 -16.88 37.28
N ASN A 884 -20.72 -18.14 37.62
CA ASN A 884 -20.84 -18.65 38.98
C ASN A 884 -19.88 -17.96 39.97
N LYS A 885 -18.66 -17.64 39.52
CA LYS A 885 -17.67 -16.91 40.33
C LYS A 885 -18.08 -15.45 40.55
N LEU A 886 -18.60 -14.76 39.54
CA LEU A 886 -19.15 -13.40 39.65
C LEU A 886 -20.36 -13.35 40.59
N ARG A 887 -21.25 -14.36 40.50
CA ARG A 887 -22.40 -14.50 41.41
C ARG A 887 -21.97 -14.72 42.87
N GLY A 888 -20.90 -15.48 43.09
CA GLY A 888 -20.33 -15.73 44.42
C GLY A 888 -19.52 -14.57 44.99
N ALA A 889 -18.90 -13.75 44.14
CA ALA A 889 -18.04 -12.62 44.53
C ALA A 889 -18.77 -11.50 45.30
N GLY A 890 -20.11 -11.52 45.33
CA GLY A 890 -20.90 -10.62 46.14
C GLY A 890 -20.76 -10.79 47.64
N ASN A 891 -20.41 -11.99 48.09
CA ASN A 891 -20.28 -12.33 49.50
C ASN A 891 -18.83 -12.62 49.90
N ASP A 892 -17.90 -12.65 48.94
CA ASP A 892 -16.49 -12.99 49.17
C ASP A 892 -15.60 -11.79 48.84
N THR A 893 -14.57 -11.59 49.67
CA THR A 893 -13.55 -10.55 49.44
C THR A 893 -12.43 -11.04 48.53
N ARG A 894 -12.48 -12.31 48.11
CA ARG A 894 -11.50 -12.94 47.22
C ARG A 894 -12.18 -13.46 45.98
N MET A 895 -11.57 -13.18 44.83
CA MET A 895 -12.02 -13.70 43.55
C MET A 895 -10.87 -14.40 42.86
N ASP A 896 -11.01 -15.70 42.66
CA ASP A 896 -10.02 -16.52 41.96
C ASP A 896 -10.47 -16.83 40.55
N LEU A 897 -9.81 -16.23 39.55
CA LEU A 897 -10.02 -16.43 38.12
C LEU A 897 -8.82 -17.12 37.45
N GLY A 898 -8.00 -17.83 38.23
CA GLY A 898 -6.92 -18.64 37.68
C GLY A 898 -7.43 -19.67 36.67
N ARG A 899 -6.87 -19.71 35.45
CA ARG A 899 -7.29 -20.58 34.34
C ARG A 899 -8.79 -20.51 33.99
N ALA A 900 -9.45 -19.40 34.32
CA ALA A 900 -10.90 -19.29 34.13
C ALA A 900 -11.26 -18.86 32.71
N LEU A 901 -10.37 -18.14 32.02
CA LEU A 901 -10.60 -17.63 30.67
C LEU A 901 -10.28 -18.70 29.63
N GLN A 902 -11.23 -18.97 28.73
CA GLN A 902 -11.03 -19.89 27.60
C GLN A 902 -10.35 -19.21 26.40
N GLY A 903 -10.33 -17.88 26.36
CA GLY A 903 -9.60 -17.09 25.37
C GLY A 903 -9.56 -15.59 25.67
N PRO A 904 -8.85 -14.79 24.85
CA PRO A 904 -8.66 -13.35 25.08
C PRO A 904 -9.95 -12.52 24.98
N HIS A 905 -10.95 -13.02 24.25
CA HIS A 905 -12.21 -12.33 23.99
C HIS A 905 -13.08 -12.15 25.24
N GLU A 906 -13.05 -13.13 26.17
CA GLU A 906 -13.79 -13.08 27.44
C GLU A 906 -13.27 -12.02 28.42
N LEU A 907 -11.99 -11.62 28.27
CA LEU A 907 -11.32 -10.70 29.18
C LEU A 907 -11.96 -9.31 29.19
N MET A 908 -12.45 -8.83 28.05
CA MET A 908 -13.07 -7.50 27.93
C MET A 908 -14.44 -7.43 28.62
N ALA A 909 -15.26 -8.48 28.44
CA ALA A 909 -16.53 -8.60 29.15
C ALA A 909 -16.31 -8.73 30.66
N LEU A 910 -15.28 -9.49 31.06
CA LEU A 910 -14.87 -9.64 32.45
C LEU A 910 -14.37 -8.33 33.06
N CYS A 911 -13.52 -7.56 32.37
CA CYS A 911 -13.04 -6.25 32.84
C CYS A 911 -14.19 -5.26 33.06
N THR A 912 -15.23 -5.33 32.23
CA THR A 912 -16.44 -4.51 32.43
C THR A 912 -17.19 -4.94 33.68
N ALA A 913 -17.34 -6.25 33.91
CA ALA A 913 -17.97 -6.79 35.11
C ALA A 913 -17.19 -6.48 36.40
N LEU A 914 -15.85 -6.54 36.35
CA LEU A 914 -14.96 -6.25 37.48
C LEU A 914 -15.11 -4.82 38.01
N LYS A 915 -15.45 -3.84 37.17
CA LYS A 915 -15.71 -2.46 37.60
C LYS A 915 -16.85 -2.34 38.62
N HIS A 916 -17.77 -3.32 38.63
CA HIS A 916 -18.88 -3.37 39.57
C HIS A 916 -18.52 -4.05 40.91
N LEU A 917 -17.33 -4.67 41.03
CA LEU A 917 -16.88 -5.39 42.22
C LEU A 917 -15.86 -4.56 43.02
N THR A 918 -16.31 -3.50 43.69
CA THR A 918 -15.45 -2.55 44.40
C THR A 918 -14.92 -3.03 45.75
N HIS A 919 -15.49 -4.11 46.31
CA HIS A 919 -15.17 -4.66 47.64
C HIS A 919 -14.09 -5.75 47.65
N LEU A 920 -13.55 -6.12 46.49
CA LEU A 920 -12.53 -7.17 46.41
C LEU A 920 -11.25 -6.75 47.12
N ARG A 921 -10.66 -7.70 47.87
CA ARG A 921 -9.37 -7.57 48.55
C ARG A 921 -8.28 -8.39 47.86
N LEU A 922 -8.63 -9.50 47.23
CA LEU A 922 -7.71 -10.32 46.42
C LEU A 922 -8.37 -10.65 45.08
N LEU A 923 -7.66 -10.38 43.99
CA LEU A 923 -8.04 -10.79 42.64
C LEU A 923 -6.91 -11.65 42.06
N ASN A 924 -7.21 -12.92 41.78
CA ASN A 924 -6.28 -13.81 41.10
C ASN A 924 -6.64 -13.95 39.62
N MET A 925 -5.72 -13.56 38.74
CA MET A 925 -5.79 -13.66 37.28
C MET A 925 -4.63 -14.52 36.72
N SER A 926 -4.07 -15.43 37.53
CA SER A 926 -2.95 -16.28 37.13
C SER A 926 -3.33 -17.25 35.99
N ASP A 927 -2.33 -17.71 35.23
CA ASP A 927 -2.49 -18.74 34.20
C ASP A 927 -3.62 -18.42 33.19
N ASN A 928 -3.75 -17.15 32.82
CA ASN A 928 -4.66 -16.67 31.78
C ASN A 928 -3.87 -16.16 30.57
N PHE A 929 -4.55 -15.70 29.52
CA PHE A 929 -3.94 -15.11 28.33
C PHE A 929 -3.82 -13.57 28.44
N VAL A 930 -3.34 -13.05 29.58
CA VAL A 930 -3.14 -11.60 29.74
C VAL A 930 -1.88 -11.17 28.99
N ASP A 931 -2.03 -10.21 28.09
CA ASP A 931 -0.93 -9.61 27.31
C ASP A 931 -0.76 -8.10 27.59
N ASP A 932 0.25 -7.50 26.95
CA ASP A 932 0.59 -6.07 27.11
C ASP A 932 -0.52 -5.10 26.69
N ASN A 933 -1.42 -5.51 25.80
CA ASN A 933 -2.54 -4.69 25.37
C ASN A 933 -3.69 -4.77 26.38
N SER A 934 -3.92 -5.97 26.94
CA SER A 934 -5.04 -6.24 27.82
C SER A 934 -4.80 -5.82 29.27
N ILE A 935 -3.54 -5.71 29.70
CA ILE A 935 -3.20 -5.28 31.07
C ILE A 935 -3.70 -3.86 31.39
N ALA A 936 -3.77 -2.97 30.40
CA ALA A 936 -4.30 -1.62 30.58
C ALA A 936 -5.78 -1.64 30.98
N GLU A 937 -6.57 -2.55 30.39
CA GLU A 937 -7.99 -2.73 30.69
C GLU A 937 -8.21 -3.33 32.08
N ILE A 938 -7.39 -4.31 32.48
CA ILE A 938 -7.41 -4.86 33.84
C ILE A 938 -7.08 -3.77 34.86
N VAL A 939 -6.07 -2.93 34.58
CA VAL A 939 -5.73 -1.79 35.44
C VAL A 939 -6.91 -0.83 35.58
N GLU A 940 -7.53 -0.41 34.48
CA GLU A 940 -8.72 0.46 34.50
C GLU A 940 -9.89 -0.17 35.27
N ALA A 941 -10.10 -1.48 35.14
CA ALA A 941 -11.14 -2.20 35.86
C ALA A 941 -10.87 -2.23 37.38
N CYS A 942 -9.60 -2.28 37.79
CA CYS A 942 -9.20 -2.33 39.19
C CYS A 942 -9.09 -0.94 39.85
N LEU A 943 -9.02 0.16 39.09
CA LEU A 943 -8.92 1.52 39.66
C LEU A 943 -10.02 1.85 40.69
N PRO A 944 -11.31 1.50 40.49
CA PRO A 944 -12.37 1.75 41.47
C PRO A 944 -12.27 0.91 42.76
N MET A 945 -11.49 -0.17 42.78
CA MET A 945 -11.41 -1.14 43.89
C MET A 945 -10.48 -0.67 45.01
N LYS A 946 -10.92 0.26 45.85
CA LYS A 946 -10.08 0.83 46.93
C LYS A 946 -9.65 -0.18 48.00
N SER A 947 -10.34 -1.32 48.14
CA SER A 947 -10.01 -2.38 49.09
C SER A 947 -9.00 -3.42 48.57
N LEU A 948 -8.61 -3.33 47.29
CA LEU A 948 -7.75 -4.33 46.65
C LEU A 948 -6.34 -4.29 47.27
N ALA A 949 -5.95 -5.41 47.88
CA ALA A 949 -4.67 -5.57 48.57
C ALA A 949 -3.70 -6.47 47.81
N VAL A 950 -4.21 -7.47 47.07
CA VAL A 950 -3.40 -8.45 46.33
C VAL A 950 -3.94 -8.61 44.92
N LEU A 951 -3.07 -8.45 43.91
CA LEU A 951 -3.35 -8.77 42.51
C LEU A 951 -2.35 -9.82 42.02
N ASP A 952 -2.84 -11.00 41.66
CA ASP A 952 -2.01 -12.08 41.12
C ASP A 952 -2.14 -12.17 39.60
N LEU A 953 -1.02 -12.01 38.91
CA LEU A 953 -0.87 -12.04 37.45
C LEU A 953 0.21 -13.06 37.03
N SER A 954 0.44 -14.08 37.87
CA SER A 954 1.43 -15.13 37.65
C SER A 954 1.14 -15.97 36.40
N ASN A 955 2.18 -16.52 35.77
CA ASN A 955 2.09 -17.41 34.59
C ASN A 955 1.31 -16.85 33.39
N ASN A 956 1.42 -15.54 33.11
CA ASN A 956 0.86 -14.90 31.92
C ASN A 956 2.01 -14.57 30.94
N PRO A 957 2.40 -15.45 29.99
CA PRO A 957 3.61 -15.28 29.18
C PRO A 957 3.55 -14.11 28.18
N GLY A 958 2.35 -13.66 27.80
CA GLY A 958 2.15 -12.52 26.90
C GLY A 958 2.35 -11.15 27.55
N LEU A 959 2.49 -11.10 28.87
CA LEU A 959 2.69 -9.87 29.64
C LEU A 959 4.19 -9.58 29.83
N THR A 960 4.74 -8.72 28.97
CA THR A 960 6.17 -8.35 28.95
C THR A 960 6.44 -6.93 29.44
N LYS A 961 5.46 -6.03 29.28
CA LYS A 961 5.49 -4.62 29.68
C LYS A 961 4.55 -4.41 30.87
N ILE A 962 5.08 -3.80 31.92
CA ILE A 962 4.35 -3.62 33.19
C ILE A 962 4.15 -2.15 33.57
N LEU A 963 4.45 -1.21 32.66
CA LEU A 963 4.32 0.23 32.90
C LEU A 963 2.89 0.64 33.30
N ALA A 964 1.87 -0.05 32.77
CA ALA A 964 0.46 0.19 33.09
C ALA A 964 0.16 -0.03 34.59
N LEU A 965 0.82 -0.99 35.25
CA LEU A 965 0.63 -1.27 36.68
C LEU A 965 1.08 -0.11 37.57
N LYS A 966 2.00 0.76 37.09
CA LYS A 966 2.41 1.96 37.82
C LYS A 966 1.22 2.91 38.07
N ARG A 967 0.30 2.99 37.11
CA ARG A 967 -0.93 3.80 37.26
C ARG A 967 -1.83 3.24 38.35
N LEU A 968 -2.00 1.91 38.40
CA LEU A 968 -2.80 1.23 39.41
C LEU A 968 -2.26 1.50 40.83
N VAL A 969 -0.96 1.31 41.03
CA VAL A 969 -0.31 1.52 42.34
C VAL A 969 -0.34 2.99 42.77
N LYS A 970 -0.19 3.94 41.83
CA LYS A 970 -0.28 5.38 42.13
C LYS A 970 -1.68 5.79 42.60
N HIS A 971 -2.73 5.19 42.04
CA HIS A 971 -4.13 5.55 42.35
C HIS A 971 -4.72 4.75 43.52
N ASN A 972 -4.24 3.52 43.76
CA ASN A 972 -4.68 2.65 44.85
C ASN A 972 -3.52 2.32 45.81
N PRO A 973 -3.26 3.18 46.83
CA PRO A 973 -2.19 2.95 47.81
C PRO A 973 -2.48 1.75 48.75
N GLY A 974 -3.67 1.15 48.68
CA GLY A 974 -4.05 -0.04 49.45
C GLY A 974 -3.45 -1.36 48.92
N ILE A 975 -2.88 -1.35 47.71
CA ILE A 975 -2.25 -2.54 47.10
C ILE A 975 -0.95 -2.85 47.82
N LYS A 976 -0.89 -4.01 48.48
CA LYS A 976 0.25 -4.45 49.28
C LYS A 976 1.18 -5.40 48.52
N GLU A 977 0.64 -6.16 47.57
CA GLU A 977 1.39 -7.19 46.83
C GLU A 977 0.85 -7.34 45.40
N ILE A 978 1.76 -7.40 44.42
CA ILE A 978 1.47 -7.80 43.04
C ILE A 978 2.36 -9.00 42.72
N ILE A 979 1.73 -10.14 42.41
CA ILE A 979 2.42 -11.41 42.18
C ILE A 979 2.58 -11.61 40.67
N LEU A 980 3.83 -11.82 40.21
CA LEU A 980 4.20 -11.97 38.80
C LEU A 980 5.08 -13.20 38.58
N GLN A 981 4.89 -14.26 39.38
CA GLN A 981 5.73 -15.45 39.30
C GLN A 981 5.48 -16.17 37.97
N GLY A 982 6.54 -16.57 37.25
CA GLY A 982 6.41 -17.25 35.95
C GLY A 982 5.98 -16.35 34.77
N THR A 983 5.81 -15.04 34.96
CA THR A 983 5.55 -14.06 33.90
C THR A 983 6.87 -13.43 33.41
N ARG A 984 7.13 -13.44 32.10
CA ARG A 984 8.41 -12.98 31.50
C ARG A 984 8.43 -11.46 31.33
N ILE A 985 8.97 -10.74 32.31
CA ILE A 985 9.09 -9.27 32.30
C ILE A 985 10.43 -8.85 31.67
N ALA A 986 10.43 -7.83 30.81
CA ALA A 986 11.66 -7.28 30.25
C ALA A 986 12.56 -6.63 31.33
N PRO A 987 13.89 -6.90 31.37
CA PRO A 987 14.81 -6.34 32.38
C PRO A 987 14.79 -4.80 32.54
N PRO A 988 14.63 -3.98 31.48
CA PRO A 988 14.53 -2.52 31.62
C PRO A 988 13.24 -2.09 32.33
N GLU A 989 12.13 -2.77 32.06
CA GLU A 989 10.82 -2.49 32.68
C GLU A 989 10.81 -2.90 34.15
N GLN A 990 11.48 -4.00 34.50
CA GLN A 990 11.67 -4.42 35.89
C GLN A 990 12.43 -3.36 36.70
N ARG A 991 13.48 -2.73 36.13
CA ARG A 991 14.23 -1.65 36.78
C ARG A 991 13.41 -0.37 36.95
N LYS A 992 12.66 0.04 35.92
CA LYS A 992 11.77 1.21 35.97
C LYS A 992 10.66 1.05 37.00
N LEU A 993 10.18 -0.17 37.20
CA LEU A 993 9.11 -0.46 38.15
C LEU A 993 9.63 -0.53 39.60
N GLN A 994 10.80 -1.16 39.83
CA GLN A 994 11.46 -1.23 41.14
C GLN A 994 11.85 0.14 41.70
N SER A 995 12.21 1.11 40.84
CA SER A 995 12.51 2.48 41.27
C SER A 995 11.28 3.33 41.62
N SER A 996 10.07 2.83 41.32
CA SER A 996 8.84 3.64 41.29
C SER A 996 7.74 3.23 42.27
N ILE A 997 7.88 2.15 43.05
CA ILE A 997 6.75 1.50 43.72
C ILE A 997 6.98 1.24 45.23
N ASN A 998 6.02 1.65 46.07
CA ASN A 998 5.86 1.31 47.50
C ASN A 998 4.97 0.04 47.70
N VAL A 999 5.29 -1.07 47.02
CA VAL A 999 4.58 -2.36 47.21
C VAL A 999 5.52 -3.27 47.98
N ASN A 1000 5.05 -3.83 49.11
CA ASN A 1000 5.89 -4.54 50.07
C ASN A 1000 6.50 -5.85 49.54
N ARG A 1001 5.98 -6.41 48.43
CA ARG A 1001 6.55 -7.55 47.69
C ARG A 1001 6.19 -7.50 46.19
N LEU A 1002 7.21 -7.49 45.33
CA LEU A 1002 7.12 -7.86 43.91
C LEU A 1002 7.80 -9.22 43.77
N CYS A 1003 6.99 -10.28 43.65
CA CYS A 1003 7.49 -11.64 43.54
C CYS A 1003 7.66 -12.01 42.05
N ALA A 1004 8.74 -11.55 41.42
CA ALA A 1004 9.20 -12.03 40.11
C ALA A 1004 10.41 -12.94 40.35
N SER A 1005 10.39 -14.17 39.84
CA SER A 1005 11.50 -15.13 40.01
C SER A 1005 12.79 -14.58 39.41
N SER A 1006 13.88 -14.56 40.20
CA SER A 1006 15.23 -14.28 39.69
C SER A 1006 15.71 -15.41 38.76
N PRO A 1007 16.54 -15.13 37.74
CA PRO A 1007 17.06 -16.14 36.81
C PRO A 1007 18.06 -17.13 37.43
N ASN A 1008 18.49 -16.90 38.66
CA ASN A 1008 19.47 -17.76 39.35
C ASN A 1008 18.77 -18.68 40.34
N GLY A 1009 18.92 -19.98 40.11
CA GLY A 1009 18.32 -21.05 40.91
C GLY A 1009 18.64 -20.92 42.40
N ALA A 1010 17.60 -20.69 43.19
CA ALA A 1010 17.52 -21.05 44.60
C ALA A 1010 16.07 -21.41 44.91
N GLU A 1011 15.81 -22.69 45.15
CA GLU A 1011 14.50 -23.21 45.58
C GLU A 1011 14.06 -22.52 46.88
N SER A 1012 13.07 -21.63 46.77
CA SER A 1012 12.31 -21.14 47.92
C SER A 1012 11.14 -22.09 48.16
N LYS A 1013 11.31 -23.01 49.12
CA LYS A 1013 10.23 -23.80 49.71
C LYS A 1013 9.26 -22.89 50.46
N ALA A 1014 8.23 -22.39 49.79
CA ALA A 1014 7.04 -21.83 50.43
C ALA A 1014 5.79 -22.24 49.63
N GLY A 1015 5.31 -23.46 49.87
CA GLY A 1015 4.01 -23.88 49.38
C GLY A 1015 2.91 -23.11 50.12
N HIS A 1016 2.24 -22.18 49.43
CA HIS A 1016 0.96 -21.67 49.89
C HIS A 1016 -0.10 -22.77 49.69
N LYS A 1017 -0.31 -23.56 50.74
CA LYS A 1017 -1.47 -24.43 50.89
C LYS A 1017 -2.72 -23.56 50.85
N TYR A 1018 -3.50 -23.64 49.78
CA TYR A 1018 -4.93 -23.39 49.85
C TYR A 1018 -5.54 -24.58 50.61
N ASP A 1019 -5.94 -24.34 51.85
CA ASP A 1019 -6.55 -25.36 52.71
C ASP A 1019 -7.85 -25.87 52.07
N GLN A 1020 -7.81 -27.14 51.66
CA GLN A 1020 -8.98 -28.00 51.49
C GLN A 1020 -9.35 -28.59 52.86
N SER A 1021 -10.35 -28.03 53.53
CA SER A 1021 -11.21 -28.68 54.55
C SER A 1021 -12.28 -27.66 54.94
N MET A 1022 -13.60 -27.87 55.05
CA MET A 1022 -14.55 -28.98 55.19
C MET A 1022 -15.79 -28.57 54.35
N SER A 1023 -16.77 -29.38 53.94
CA SER A 1023 -17.31 -30.64 54.43
C SER A 1023 -18.08 -31.35 53.32
N SER A 1024 -17.94 -32.67 53.32
CA SER A 1024 -18.79 -33.68 52.68
C SER A 1024 -20.26 -33.67 53.17
N SER A 1025 -21.15 -34.13 52.29
CA SER A 1025 -22.50 -34.75 52.47
C SER A 1025 -23.40 -34.22 51.34
N HIS A 1026 -24.11 -34.97 50.51
CA HIS A 1026 -24.61 -36.35 50.51
C HIS A 1026 -24.88 -36.78 49.06
N HIS A 1027 -24.68 -38.08 48.80
CA HIS A 1027 -25.20 -38.95 47.73
C HIS A 1027 -25.00 -38.61 46.25
#